data_AF-A0A952IEU4-F1
#
_entry.id   AF-A0A952IEU4-F1
#
_cell.length_a   1.000
_cell.length_b   1.000
_cell.length_c   1.000
_cell.angle_alpha   90.00
_cell.angle_beta   90.00
_cell.angle_gamma   90.00
#
_symmetry.space_group_name_H-M   'P 1'
#
loop_
_entity.id
_entity.type
_entity.pdbx_description
1 polymer ?
#
loop_
_entity_poly.entity_id
_entity_poly.type
_entity_poly.pdbx_seq_one_letter_code
_entity_poly.pdbx_strand_id
1 'polypeptide(L)'
;MNQADAGTWNLVGYSSLITDTRFGDTGIIAADTACAAGCTPDEAAGAGIVANIIYRLGDDGSTFEMVDSTMTLDSWDGYWMYMYPGSSASAWILPLAPEPDDMPPGGEPAITDPVAGSTLAGSDVTFSWDANGASDIQQWYIRAGLSAGSEEFANVRITDPTARSYTVTGLPTDGKPVFLQFSHRSNGVWTINDVEYVAAGGGNQPNQPPVATDDTVGPVVIGNSLTFNVTGNDTDADGTIVPTSVVIVTGPTAGTAVVEADGQITYTHDGTADTESDSLTYTVMDEDGAVSAAATVSITPFTQPDPENQPPVAVDDTVGPVVIGESLTFNVTGNDTDSDGSIVATSVAIVSGPAAGTAVVASDGQITYTHDGTADTESDSLTYTVMDEDGAVSAAATVTITPFNQPDPENQPPVAVDDTVGPVVTGKSLTFNVTDNDLDSDGSIAATSVTIVSGPSAGAAVVEADGQITYTHDGSADTESDTLTYTVKDDADAVSNVATVTISPISEPENQAPVAVDDTVGPVALGSAITFDVAANDTDADGSVVATSVTIVTGPSAGTAVVEDDGQITYTNDGSAGVETDSLTYTVADDGDAVSNIATASITIAAPENASPVAVDDTVGPVIVGQSLTFSVVGNDTDADGSIVATSVTIVDGPSAGTAAIEADGQITYTHDGSSGTTSDSLTYTVEDDANAVSNLATVTITPIQEDSSGGSKIPAEVRQAVRLLNQGSFGASDEAINEVLTLGGPTAWVDTQLTLGPNRHLPRVKTLYPNDGEQQQRGRYQAFYDRSVNARDQLRQRVAFALSHIMVISDKNSVIGNLDYLTASYYDTLLENAFGNYRDLLEEVTLSPAMGIYLSMLGSRKPNEATGRRADENYAREVMQLFSIGLVGLNIDGTEREGTTTYTQEDVENLSRALTGWAWDLDRYRGYPYGFNDDRTSLERPMKAFQEHHDTDTKVFLGMDMPAGQTAEADLKMVLDRIFTHPNVGPFVGKQLIQRLVTSNPSPAYVARVATVFNDNGSGERGDLAAVVRAILLDPEATTESTDPTFGKLREPILRFAHMFRAFRASGQYTFSRSTESTVGQIAPLTAPSVFNFFSPKYSPPGALSNANVVAPEFQINSETNLNKVNRALMRNALDNKFHNADIALNLNTERGLLSDPDALLTHLDRILLGGRLSDQSRQIMTDYINQNKGQIDDDRILRDVVGLVLTSTEFSVQR
;
A
#
# COMPACT_ATOMS: atom_id res chain seq x y z
N MET A 1 10.55 -2.37 46.82
CA MET A 1 11.06 -3.42 47.73
C MET A 1 9.94 -4.41 47.98
N ASN A 2 10.23 -5.71 48.04
CA ASN A 2 9.24 -6.69 48.48
C ASN A 2 9.15 -6.72 50.02
N GLN A 3 8.01 -7.15 50.53
CA GLN A 3 7.72 -7.18 51.96
C GLN A 3 8.23 -8.48 52.61
N ALA A 4 8.89 -8.33 53.75
CA ALA A 4 9.14 -9.39 54.72
C ALA A 4 8.90 -8.80 56.13
N ASP A 5 8.52 -9.67 57.07
CA ASP A 5 7.81 -9.37 58.32
C ASP A 5 8.31 -8.21 59.20
N ALA A 6 7.37 -7.70 60.00
CA ALA A 6 7.62 -7.06 61.30
C ALA A 6 8.49 -5.78 61.34
N GLY A 7 8.38 -4.93 60.31
CA GLY A 7 8.33 -3.48 60.52
C GLY A 7 9.60 -2.79 61.03
N THR A 8 10.69 -2.82 60.25
CA THR A 8 11.60 -1.66 60.13
C THR A 8 12.49 -1.78 58.89
N TRP A 9 12.60 -0.69 58.11
CA TRP A 9 13.61 -0.56 57.06
C TRP A 9 14.23 0.85 57.14
N ASN A 10 15.56 0.92 57.20
CA ASN A 10 16.32 2.17 57.35
C ASN A 10 16.83 2.66 56.00
N LEU A 11 16.93 3.99 55.86
CA LEU A 11 17.54 4.63 54.70
C LEU A 11 19.07 4.58 54.77
N VAL A 12 19.72 4.14 53.70
CA VAL A 12 21.16 4.33 53.45
C VAL A 12 21.28 4.90 52.04
N GLY A 13 21.83 6.11 51.91
CA GLY A 13 21.98 6.79 50.62
C GLY A 13 23.33 7.49 50.53
N TYR A 14 23.50 8.36 49.53
CA TYR A 14 24.57 9.37 49.50
C TYR A 14 24.10 10.66 48.80
N SER A 15 24.70 11.78 49.19
CA SER A 15 24.59 13.10 48.56
C SER A 15 25.81 13.35 47.63
N SER A 16 26.05 14.46 46.94
CA SER A 16 25.44 15.82 46.78
C SER A 16 26.00 16.42 45.44
N LEU A 17 25.56 17.53 44.82
CA LEU A 17 24.53 18.57 45.06
C LEU A 17 23.95 18.94 43.65
N ILE A 18 23.45 20.12 43.19
CA ILE A 18 23.41 21.55 43.56
C ILE A 18 21.95 22.09 43.38
N THR A 19 21.67 23.30 43.86
CA THR A 19 20.38 24.02 43.90
C THR A 19 19.96 24.74 42.60
N ASP A 20 18.65 24.83 42.35
CA ASP A 20 17.91 26.11 42.51
C ASP A 20 16.45 25.82 42.98
N THR A 21 15.69 26.85 43.36
CA THR A 21 14.41 26.75 44.08
C THR A 21 13.39 27.80 43.62
N ARG A 22 12.13 27.37 43.40
CA ARG A 22 10.95 28.10 43.94
C ARG A 22 9.60 27.37 43.84
N PHE A 23 8.78 27.67 44.85
CA PHE A 23 7.37 27.26 45.04
C PHE A 23 7.13 25.74 45.14
N GLY A 24 5.98 25.36 45.69
CA GLY A 24 5.70 23.98 46.08
C GLY A 24 4.27 23.75 46.56
N ASP A 25 3.91 22.47 46.63
CA ASP A 25 2.52 22.01 46.63
C ASP A 25 2.08 21.35 47.93
N THR A 26 0.77 21.40 48.18
CA THR A 26 0.09 20.55 49.17
C THR A 26 -0.25 19.19 48.55
N GLY A 27 0.45 18.14 48.96
CA GLY A 27 0.16 16.76 48.53
C GLY A 27 -1.00 16.11 49.31
N ILE A 28 -1.83 15.34 48.62
CA ILE A 28 -2.83 14.44 49.21
C ILE A 28 -2.31 13.00 49.04
N ILE A 29 -2.48 12.16 50.07
CA ILE A 29 -2.16 10.73 50.02
C ILE A 29 -3.47 9.95 50.13
N ALA A 30 -3.74 9.08 49.17
CA ALA A 30 -4.71 8.00 49.28
C ALA A 30 -3.96 6.66 49.43
N ALA A 31 -4.48 5.76 50.26
CA ALA A 31 -3.94 4.42 50.45
C ALA A 31 -5.05 3.40 50.24
N ASP A 32 -4.84 2.46 49.31
CA ASP A 32 -5.79 1.40 49.01
C ASP A 32 -5.60 0.21 49.98
N THR A 33 -6.68 -0.53 50.27
CA THR A 33 -6.70 -1.57 51.31
C THR A 33 -7.08 -2.92 50.72
N ALA A 34 -6.07 -3.72 50.37
CA ALA A 34 -6.27 -5.07 49.85
C ALA A 34 -6.97 -5.99 50.87
N CYS A 35 -8.06 -6.64 50.46
CA CYS A 35 -8.74 -7.64 51.28
C CYS A 35 -7.98 -8.98 51.21
N ALA A 36 -7.55 -9.50 52.36
CA ALA A 36 -6.76 -10.74 52.43
C ALA A 36 -7.65 -12.00 52.48
N ALA A 37 -7.27 -12.99 51.66
CA ALA A 37 -7.78 -14.37 51.57
C ALA A 37 -8.84 -14.84 52.60
N GLY A 38 -10.07 -15.13 52.13
CA GLY A 38 -11.06 -15.84 52.96
C GLY A 38 -12.48 -16.02 52.40
N CYS A 39 -12.91 -15.23 51.40
CA CYS A 39 -14.31 -15.22 50.95
C CYS A 39 -14.65 -16.30 49.89
N THR A 40 -15.85 -16.88 49.99
CA THR A 40 -16.43 -17.83 49.01
C THR A 40 -17.32 -17.11 47.98
N PRO A 41 -17.61 -17.71 46.80
CA PRO A 41 -18.08 -16.97 45.61
C PRO A 41 -19.49 -16.35 45.62
N ASP A 42 -20.29 -16.48 46.68
CA ASP A 42 -21.73 -16.12 46.69
C ASP A 42 -22.08 -14.79 47.40
N GLU A 43 -21.14 -14.07 48.02
CA GLU A 43 -21.42 -12.85 48.82
C GLU A 43 -20.96 -11.54 48.16
N ALA A 44 -20.61 -11.54 46.87
CA ALA A 44 -20.12 -10.37 46.13
C ALA A 44 -21.24 -9.46 45.56
N ALA A 45 -22.39 -9.36 46.23
CA ALA A 45 -23.61 -8.74 45.69
C ALA A 45 -24.24 -7.68 46.62
N GLY A 46 -23.61 -6.51 46.76
CA GLY A 46 -24.28 -5.31 47.28
C GLY A 46 -23.42 -4.23 47.93
N ALA A 47 -23.78 -2.97 47.68
CA ALA A 47 -23.45 -1.78 48.46
C ALA A 47 -21.96 -1.43 48.70
N GLY A 48 -21.30 -0.87 47.68
CA GLY A 48 -20.17 0.03 47.91
C GLY A 48 -20.66 1.46 48.22
N ILE A 49 -20.51 1.92 49.46
CA ILE A 49 -20.71 3.33 49.85
C ILE A 49 -19.48 3.78 50.65
N VAL A 50 -18.80 4.83 50.18
CA VAL A 50 -17.70 5.47 50.90
C VAL A 50 -18.13 6.90 51.25
N ALA A 51 -18.15 7.23 52.54
CA ALA A 51 -18.41 8.57 53.03
C ALA A 51 -17.08 9.29 53.31
N ASN A 52 -16.84 10.43 52.65
CA ASN A 52 -15.66 11.24 52.87
C ASN A 52 -15.78 12.06 54.17
N ILE A 53 -14.85 11.85 55.11
CA ILE A 53 -14.71 12.68 56.32
C ILE A 53 -13.58 13.67 56.09
N ILE A 54 -13.87 14.97 56.21
CA ILE A 54 -12.89 16.04 56.00
C ILE A 54 -12.19 16.40 57.31
N TYR A 55 -10.85 16.41 57.26
CA TYR A 55 -9.99 16.91 58.32
C TYR A 55 -9.20 18.13 57.82
N ARG A 56 -8.99 19.13 58.69
CA ARG A 56 -8.09 20.26 58.47
C ARG A 56 -6.81 20.09 59.29
N LEU A 57 -5.66 20.38 58.69
CA LEU A 57 -4.41 20.56 59.43
C LEU A 57 -4.47 21.86 60.26
N GLY A 58 -4.18 21.76 61.55
CA GLY A 58 -4.11 22.90 62.46
C GLY A 58 -2.93 23.84 62.13
N ASP A 59 -3.04 25.09 62.56
CA ASP A 59 -2.13 26.18 62.15
C ASP A 59 -0.70 26.08 62.73
N ASP A 60 -0.38 25.01 63.48
CA ASP A 60 0.98 24.64 63.89
C ASP A 60 1.67 23.64 62.93
N GLY A 61 0.94 23.10 61.96
CA GLY A 61 1.45 22.17 60.95
C GLY A 61 1.64 20.72 61.43
N SER A 62 1.17 20.35 62.62
CA SER A 62 1.49 19.06 63.26
C SER A 62 0.30 18.20 63.69
N THR A 63 -0.93 18.73 63.66
CA THR A 63 -2.16 18.02 64.10
C THR A 63 -3.34 18.22 63.13
N PHE A 64 -4.29 17.29 63.11
CA PHE A 64 -5.48 17.35 62.24
C PHE A 64 -6.78 17.28 63.05
N GLU A 65 -7.75 18.15 62.75
CA GLU A 65 -9.09 18.19 63.38
C GLU A 65 -10.21 17.93 62.35
N MET A 66 -11.29 17.27 62.78
CA MET A 66 -12.43 16.83 61.95
C MET A 66 -13.50 17.94 61.85
N VAL A 67 -14.08 18.17 60.67
CA VAL A 67 -14.86 19.41 60.40
C VAL A 67 -16.39 19.25 60.41
N ASP A 68 -16.97 18.25 59.75
CA ASP A 68 -18.43 17.96 59.77
C ASP A 68 -18.69 16.48 59.39
N SER A 69 -19.90 15.97 59.66
CA SER A 69 -20.30 14.56 59.47
C SER A 69 -21.80 14.33 59.19
N THR A 70 -22.54 15.28 58.61
CA THR A 70 -23.97 15.04 58.26
C THR A 70 -24.40 15.44 56.83
N MET A 71 -24.73 14.45 56.00
CA MET A 71 -25.72 14.56 54.90
C MET A 71 -26.23 13.17 54.49
N THR A 72 -27.52 13.07 54.15
CA THR A 72 -28.18 11.83 53.72
C THR A 72 -28.66 11.94 52.28
N LEU A 73 -28.42 10.90 51.47
CA LEU A 73 -28.87 10.82 50.08
C LEU A 73 -30.36 10.46 49.99
N ASP A 74 -31.06 11.16 49.10
CA ASP A 74 -32.28 10.72 48.44
C ASP A 74 -32.09 10.98 46.92
N SER A 75 -32.76 10.22 46.05
CA SER A 75 -32.28 10.01 44.67
C SER A 75 -32.74 11.05 43.64
N TRP A 76 -31.84 11.51 42.75
CA TRP A 76 -31.93 11.45 41.27
C TRP A 76 -30.67 12.03 40.57
N ASP A 77 -30.52 11.68 39.29
CA ASP A 77 -29.68 12.24 38.20
C ASP A 77 -28.26 12.74 38.52
N GLY A 78 -27.25 11.97 38.09
CA GLY A 78 -25.83 12.25 38.34
C GLY A 78 -25.03 12.71 37.11
N TYR A 79 -24.42 13.88 37.22
CA TYR A 79 -23.14 14.21 36.56
C TYR A 79 -22.01 13.99 37.57
N TRP A 80 -20.92 13.30 37.17
CA TRP A 80 -19.73 13.15 38.01
C TRP A 80 -18.54 13.91 37.44
N MET A 81 -18.03 14.85 38.24
CA MET A 81 -16.89 15.71 37.90
C MET A 81 -15.61 15.15 38.52
N TYR A 82 -14.65 14.74 37.68
CA TYR A 82 -13.30 14.36 38.12
C TYR A 82 -12.32 15.54 37.98
N MET A 83 -11.59 15.84 39.05
CA MET A 83 -10.49 16.81 39.05
C MET A 83 -9.15 16.07 39.04
N TYR A 84 -8.21 16.52 38.21
CA TYR A 84 -6.79 16.17 38.32
C TYR A 84 -5.95 17.44 38.52
N PRO A 85 -4.91 17.41 39.37
CA PRO A 85 -4.03 18.55 39.60
C PRO A 85 -2.96 18.67 38.50
N GLY A 86 -2.50 19.90 38.23
CA GLY A 86 -1.18 20.13 37.63
C GLY A 86 -1.10 20.16 36.10
N SER A 87 -1.91 20.96 35.41
CA SER A 87 -1.50 21.53 34.13
C SER A 87 -2.01 22.98 33.96
N SER A 88 -1.14 23.86 33.44
CA SER A 88 -1.45 25.28 33.24
C SER A 88 -1.91 25.53 31.80
N ALA A 89 -3.15 25.15 31.50
CA ALA A 89 -3.81 25.45 30.23
C ALA A 89 -5.24 25.92 30.51
N SER A 90 -5.49 27.24 30.43
CA SER A 90 -6.80 27.83 30.68
C SER A 90 -7.70 27.73 29.44
N ALA A 91 -8.23 26.54 29.19
CA ALA A 91 -9.30 26.35 28.22
C ALA A 91 -10.59 27.03 28.72
N TRP A 92 -10.94 28.18 28.12
CA TRP A 92 -12.22 28.84 28.39
C TRP A 92 -13.33 28.12 27.62
N ILE A 93 -14.07 27.25 28.32
CA ILE A 93 -15.36 26.78 27.82
C ILE A 93 -16.32 27.97 27.88
N LEU A 94 -16.72 28.50 26.73
CA LEU A 94 -17.87 29.38 26.63
C LEU A 94 -19.13 28.54 26.90
N PRO A 95 -19.95 28.85 27.92
CA PRO A 95 -21.27 28.26 28.00
C PRO A 95 -22.13 28.79 26.85
N LEU A 96 -22.95 27.93 26.26
CA LEU A 96 -24.01 28.34 25.34
C LEU A 96 -24.88 29.41 26.03
N ALA A 97 -25.14 30.51 25.33
CA ALA A 97 -26.16 31.46 25.77
C ALA A 97 -27.54 30.77 25.71
N PRO A 98 -28.41 30.96 26.71
CA PRO A 98 -29.80 30.56 26.58
C PRO A 98 -30.49 31.47 25.55
N GLU A 99 -31.30 30.89 24.66
CA GLU A 99 -32.10 31.68 23.72
C GLU A 99 -33.19 32.53 24.42
N PRO A 100 -33.64 33.64 23.79
CA PRO A 100 -34.25 34.74 24.52
C PRO A 100 -35.78 34.64 24.63
N ASP A 101 -36.29 34.17 25.77
CA ASP A 101 -37.73 34.25 26.07
C ASP A 101 -38.07 34.64 27.54
N ASP A 102 -37.07 35.01 28.37
CA ASP A 102 -37.29 35.29 29.80
C ASP A 102 -36.38 36.40 30.38
N MET A 103 -36.38 37.61 29.77
CA MET A 103 -35.78 38.82 30.35
C MET A 103 -36.68 40.07 30.28
N PRO A 104 -36.62 40.97 31.29
CA PRO A 104 -37.48 42.16 31.38
C PRO A 104 -37.06 43.28 30.40
N PRO A 105 -37.97 44.20 30.05
CA PRO A 105 -37.76 45.15 28.95
C PRO A 105 -36.74 46.26 29.28
N GLY A 106 -35.51 46.07 28.83
CA GLY A 106 -34.45 47.08 28.66
C GLY A 106 -33.61 46.72 27.43
N GLY A 107 -33.14 47.71 26.67
CA GLY A 107 -32.34 47.46 25.46
C GLY A 107 -30.88 47.16 25.78
N GLU A 108 -30.23 46.36 24.94
CA GLU A 108 -28.81 46.04 25.10
C GLU A 108 -27.90 47.24 24.79
N PRO A 109 -26.81 47.46 25.55
CA PRO A 109 -25.81 48.48 25.25
C PRO A 109 -25.18 48.32 23.85
N ALA A 110 -25.14 49.40 23.08
CA ALA A 110 -24.66 49.40 21.70
C ALA A 110 -23.89 50.67 21.34
N ILE A 111 -22.97 50.56 20.37
CA ILE A 111 -22.22 51.69 19.82
C ILE A 111 -23.14 52.57 18.97
N THR A 112 -22.96 53.88 19.08
CA THR A 112 -23.80 54.90 18.45
C THR A 112 -23.03 55.85 17.51
N ASP A 113 -21.70 56.00 17.69
CA ASP A 113 -20.84 56.82 16.83
C ASP A 113 -19.36 56.36 16.94
N PRO A 114 -18.62 56.12 15.84
CA PRO A 114 -19.10 55.98 14.46
C PRO A 114 -20.14 54.86 14.33
N VAL A 115 -20.93 54.92 13.26
CA VAL A 115 -21.97 53.91 12.99
C VAL A 115 -21.31 52.56 12.65
N ALA A 116 -21.82 51.46 13.20
CA ALA A 116 -21.36 50.11 12.89
C ALA A 116 -21.28 49.86 11.37
N GLY A 117 -20.19 49.25 10.90
CA GLY A 117 -19.94 48.99 9.47
C GLY A 117 -19.52 50.21 8.65
N SER A 118 -19.34 51.39 9.25
CA SER A 118 -18.92 52.60 8.51
C SER A 118 -17.41 52.71 8.31
N THR A 119 -17.00 53.52 7.33
CA THR A 119 -15.60 53.87 7.11
C THR A 119 -15.10 54.86 8.17
N LEU A 120 -13.99 54.53 8.80
CA LEU A 120 -13.34 55.33 9.83
C LEU A 120 -12.70 56.60 9.24
N ALA A 121 -12.74 57.69 10.01
CA ALA A 121 -12.29 59.01 9.56
C ALA A 121 -10.75 59.21 9.58
N GLY A 122 -9.99 58.24 10.08
CA GLY A 122 -8.53 58.29 10.22
C GLY A 122 -8.02 57.27 11.25
N SER A 123 -6.73 57.37 11.62
CA SER A 123 -6.09 56.45 12.57
C SER A 123 -6.55 56.59 14.02
N ASP A 124 -7.11 57.74 14.39
CA ASP A 124 -7.50 58.06 15.76
C ASP A 124 -9.02 58.31 15.80
N VAL A 125 -9.75 57.39 16.43
CA VAL A 125 -11.22 57.33 16.40
C VAL A 125 -11.80 57.21 17.80
N THR A 126 -12.71 58.13 18.14
CA THR A 126 -13.53 58.05 19.35
C THR A 126 -14.79 57.24 19.08
N PHE A 127 -14.85 56.03 19.64
CA PHE A 127 -16.07 55.21 19.66
C PHE A 127 -16.92 55.59 20.88
N SER A 128 -18.22 55.75 20.68
CA SER A 128 -19.20 56.18 21.68
C SER A 128 -20.39 55.23 21.69
N TRP A 129 -21.00 54.99 22.86
CA TRP A 129 -22.05 54.00 23.05
C TRP A 129 -23.12 54.47 24.03
N ASP A 130 -24.33 53.92 23.91
CA ASP A 130 -25.39 54.06 24.92
C ASP A 130 -25.53 52.75 25.71
N ALA A 131 -26.09 52.84 26.92
CA ALA A 131 -26.48 51.71 27.74
C ALA A 131 -27.94 51.24 27.49
N ASN A 132 -28.73 51.99 26.69
CA ASN A 132 -30.07 51.60 26.18
C ASN A 132 -31.11 51.17 27.24
N GLY A 133 -30.89 51.53 28.50
CA GLY A 133 -31.76 51.24 29.64
C GLY A 133 -31.20 50.21 30.64
N ALA A 134 -30.09 49.53 30.33
CA ALA A 134 -29.45 48.60 31.25
C ALA A 134 -28.93 49.31 32.52
N SER A 135 -29.48 48.94 33.69
CA SER A 135 -29.21 49.60 34.97
C SER A 135 -27.99 49.08 35.73
N ASP A 136 -27.62 47.82 35.51
CA ASP A 136 -26.74 47.05 36.41
C ASP A 136 -25.31 46.88 35.87
N ILE A 137 -24.90 47.78 34.97
CA ILE A 137 -23.57 47.75 34.34
C ILE A 137 -22.51 48.06 35.40
N GLN A 138 -21.52 47.18 35.49
CA GLN A 138 -20.42 47.24 36.45
C GLN A 138 -19.14 47.81 35.82
N GLN A 139 -18.83 47.40 34.58
CA GLN A 139 -17.59 47.71 33.86
C GLN A 139 -17.80 47.60 32.34
N TRP A 140 -16.93 48.24 31.56
CA TRP A 140 -16.83 48.06 30.11
C TRP A 140 -15.48 47.48 29.71
N TYR A 141 -15.41 46.93 28.51
CA TYR A 141 -14.19 46.45 27.86
C TYR A 141 -14.23 46.88 26.39
N ILE A 142 -13.10 47.37 25.88
CA ILE A 142 -12.88 47.67 24.47
C ILE A 142 -11.64 46.90 24.03
N ARG A 143 -11.77 46.07 22.99
CA ARG A 143 -10.62 45.66 22.18
C ARG A 143 -10.77 46.20 20.76
N ALA A 144 -9.66 46.49 20.11
CA ALA A 144 -9.62 46.87 18.71
C ALA A 144 -8.41 46.22 18.02
N GLY A 145 -8.62 45.66 16.83
CA GLY A 145 -7.59 44.90 16.12
C GLY A 145 -7.98 44.58 14.68
N LEU A 146 -7.19 43.71 14.03
CA LEU A 146 -7.38 43.34 12.62
C LEU A 146 -8.23 42.07 12.40
N SER A 147 -8.67 41.41 13.47
CA SER A 147 -9.65 40.31 13.43
C SER A 147 -10.62 40.36 14.63
N ALA A 148 -11.75 39.64 14.57
CA ALA A 148 -12.67 39.54 15.70
C ALA A 148 -11.93 39.10 17.00
N GLY A 149 -12.18 39.79 18.11
CA GLY A 149 -11.55 39.53 19.41
C GLY A 149 -10.05 39.86 19.57
N SER A 150 -9.39 40.37 18.53
CA SER A 150 -7.96 40.78 18.58
C SER A 150 -7.71 42.10 19.31
N GLU A 151 -6.44 42.41 19.61
CA GLU A 151 -6.04 43.37 20.66
C GLU A 151 -4.98 44.40 20.21
N GLU A 152 -4.63 44.48 18.92
CA GLU A 152 -3.44 45.23 18.45
C GLU A 152 -3.49 46.75 18.72
N PHE A 153 -4.67 47.36 18.59
CA PHE A 153 -4.86 48.81 18.70
C PHE A 153 -5.51 49.24 20.02
N ALA A 154 -6.29 48.35 20.64
CA ALA A 154 -6.79 48.55 22.00
C ALA A 154 -7.00 47.22 22.73
N ASN A 155 -6.73 47.23 24.03
CA ASN A 155 -7.17 46.24 24.99
C ASN A 155 -7.40 46.92 26.36
N VAL A 156 -8.61 47.45 26.57
CA VAL A 156 -8.87 48.46 27.61
C VAL A 156 -10.09 48.11 28.44
N ARG A 157 -9.84 47.82 29.72
CA ARG A 157 -10.88 47.65 30.75
C ARG A 157 -11.22 49.00 31.37
N ILE A 158 -12.46 49.46 31.18
CA ILE A 158 -12.96 50.71 31.76
C ILE A 158 -13.77 50.37 33.00
N THR A 159 -13.21 50.69 34.17
CA THR A 159 -13.79 50.36 35.48
C THR A 159 -14.85 51.37 35.96
N ASP A 160 -15.09 52.43 35.20
CA ASP A 160 -16.19 53.37 35.41
C ASP A 160 -17.42 52.92 34.59
N PRO A 161 -18.51 52.47 35.24
CA PRO A 161 -19.73 52.07 34.52
C PRO A 161 -20.46 53.24 33.86
N THR A 162 -20.15 54.48 34.22
CA THR A 162 -20.75 55.68 33.60
C THR A 162 -20.04 56.14 32.32
N ALA A 163 -18.92 55.50 31.95
CA ALA A 163 -18.26 55.76 30.67
C ALA A 163 -19.17 55.44 29.47
N ARG A 164 -19.14 56.30 28.44
CA ARG A 164 -19.95 56.20 27.21
C ARG A 164 -19.13 56.43 25.93
N SER A 165 -17.80 56.48 26.04
CA SER A 165 -16.90 56.62 24.90
C SER A 165 -15.46 56.23 25.25
N TYR A 166 -14.69 55.78 24.25
CA TYR A 166 -13.25 55.56 24.32
C TYR A 166 -12.60 55.91 22.97
N THR A 167 -11.35 56.40 22.98
CA THR A 167 -10.61 56.73 21.75
C THR A 167 -9.52 55.70 21.51
N VAL A 168 -9.61 54.99 20.39
CA VAL A 168 -8.56 54.09 19.88
C VAL A 168 -7.68 54.91 18.94
N THR A 169 -6.37 54.72 19.01
CA THR A 169 -5.36 55.51 18.29
C THR A 169 -4.38 54.61 17.55
N GLY A 170 -3.94 55.00 16.36
CA GLY A 170 -3.05 54.19 15.53
C GLY A 170 -3.75 53.08 14.74
N LEU A 171 -5.05 53.21 14.48
CA LEU A 171 -5.80 52.37 13.55
C LEU A 171 -5.28 52.50 12.10
N PRO A 172 -5.53 51.50 11.22
CA PRO A 172 -5.10 51.55 9.83
C PRO A 172 -5.73 52.69 9.02
N THR A 173 -5.11 53.00 7.89
CA THR A 173 -5.60 53.96 6.88
C THR A 173 -5.36 53.42 5.46
N ASP A 174 -5.60 52.12 5.28
CA ASP A 174 -5.38 51.32 4.06
C ASP A 174 -6.68 50.71 3.49
N GLY A 175 -7.86 51.14 3.96
CA GLY A 175 -9.16 50.65 3.49
C GLY A 175 -9.58 49.25 3.96
N LYS A 176 -8.81 48.58 4.83
CA LYS A 176 -9.10 47.20 5.29
C LYS A 176 -10.04 47.13 6.50
N PRO A 177 -10.64 45.97 6.79
CA PRO A 177 -11.42 45.75 8.01
C PRO A 177 -10.68 46.07 9.31
N VAL A 178 -11.41 46.67 10.24
CA VAL A 178 -11.00 46.96 11.62
C VAL A 178 -12.10 46.42 12.54
N PHE A 179 -11.75 45.48 13.40
CA PHE A 179 -12.70 44.84 14.31
C PHE A 179 -12.60 45.48 15.70
N LEU A 180 -13.76 45.80 16.27
CA LEU A 180 -13.89 46.40 17.58
C LEU A 180 -14.78 45.51 18.46
N GLN A 181 -14.17 44.84 19.44
CA GLN A 181 -14.91 44.07 20.44
C GLN A 181 -15.34 44.99 21.59
N PHE A 182 -16.63 45.25 21.69
CA PHE A 182 -17.24 46.04 22.76
C PHE A 182 -17.95 45.12 23.75
N SER A 183 -17.41 44.98 24.95
CA SER A 183 -18.00 44.14 25.99
C SER A 183 -18.46 44.96 27.19
N HIS A 184 -19.50 44.49 27.87
CA HIS A 184 -19.98 45.10 29.11
C HIS A 184 -20.22 44.01 30.17
N ARG A 185 -20.00 44.35 31.44
CA ARG A 185 -20.21 43.43 32.55
C ARG A 185 -21.45 43.81 33.34
N SER A 186 -22.44 42.93 33.38
CA SER A 186 -23.68 43.10 34.14
C SER A 186 -23.92 41.87 35.01
N ASN A 187 -24.29 42.07 36.28
CA ASN A 187 -24.55 41.01 37.26
C ASN A 187 -23.48 39.89 37.33
N GLY A 188 -22.21 40.24 37.05
CA GLY A 188 -21.05 39.35 37.07
C GLY A 188 -20.74 38.65 35.75
N VAL A 189 -21.68 38.60 34.81
CA VAL A 189 -21.52 38.04 33.46
C VAL A 189 -20.93 39.11 32.52
N TRP A 190 -20.17 38.70 31.51
CA TRP A 190 -19.73 39.56 30.41
C TRP A 190 -20.57 39.25 29.17
N THR A 191 -21.16 40.30 28.59
CA THR A 191 -21.80 40.26 27.26
C THR A 191 -20.85 40.92 26.26
N ILE A 192 -20.71 40.34 25.07
CA ILE A 192 -19.71 40.71 24.07
C ILE A 192 -20.42 41.03 22.75
N ASN A 193 -20.20 42.23 22.23
CA ASN A 193 -20.71 42.69 20.93
C ASN A 193 -19.51 43.04 20.04
N ASP A 194 -19.26 42.24 19.00
CA ASP A 194 -18.23 42.52 18.00
C ASP A 194 -18.80 43.38 16.87
N VAL A 195 -18.05 44.42 16.46
CA VAL A 195 -18.46 45.36 15.41
C VAL A 195 -17.30 45.61 14.44
N GLU A 196 -17.55 45.42 13.15
CA GLU A 196 -16.59 45.70 12.08
C GLU A 196 -16.74 47.15 11.56
N TYR A 197 -15.62 47.73 11.11
CA TYR A 197 -15.52 49.02 10.44
C TYR A 197 -14.52 48.92 9.30
N VAL A 198 -14.58 49.84 8.33
CA VAL A 198 -13.59 49.92 7.25
C VAL A 198 -12.56 51.00 7.61
N ALA A 199 -11.26 50.72 7.53
CA ALA A 199 -10.22 51.74 7.71
C ALA A 199 -10.36 52.89 6.69
N ALA A 200 -9.82 54.06 6.99
CA ALA A 200 -9.80 55.16 6.01
C ALA A 200 -9.07 54.72 4.73
N GLY A 201 -9.53 55.13 3.54
CA GLY A 201 -8.92 54.77 2.26
C GLY A 201 -8.62 56.00 1.39
N GLY A 202 -7.46 56.01 0.72
CA GLY A 202 -7.05 57.05 -0.23
C GLY A 202 -7.26 56.61 -1.68
N GLY A 203 -7.88 57.46 -2.51
CA GLY A 203 -8.26 57.12 -3.89
C GLY A 203 -7.45 57.82 -4.99
N ASN A 204 -7.60 57.28 -6.21
CA ASN A 204 -7.08 57.71 -7.52
C ASN A 204 -5.60 57.43 -7.82
N GLN A 205 -5.35 56.31 -8.50
CA GLN A 205 -4.41 56.24 -9.64
C GLN A 205 -5.21 55.99 -10.94
N PRO A 206 -4.64 56.22 -12.14
CA PRO A 206 -5.26 55.85 -13.41
C PRO A 206 -4.73 54.50 -13.94
N ASN A 207 -5.63 53.63 -14.42
CA ASN A 207 -5.33 52.31 -15.01
C ASN A 207 -4.16 52.34 -16.02
N GLN A 208 -3.29 51.34 -15.96
CA GLN A 208 -2.15 51.13 -16.83
C GLN A 208 -2.40 49.87 -17.70
N PRO A 209 -2.09 49.89 -19.01
CA PRO A 209 -2.34 48.71 -19.85
C PRO A 209 -1.42 47.54 -19.47
N PRO A 210 -1.87 46.28 -19.63
CA PRO A 210 -1.08 45.10 -19.32
C PRO A 210 0.18 45.01 -20.19
N VAL A 211 1.23 44.43 -19.61
CA VAL A 211 2.50 44.14 -20.27
C VAL A 211 2.45 42.71 -20.79
N ALA A 212 2.24 42.57 -22.10
CA ALA A 212 2.36 41.29 -22.77
C ALA A 212 3.85 40.94 -23.01
N THR A 213 4.20 39.65 -22.91
CA THR A 213 5.58 39.15 -22.94
C THR A 213 5.82 38.23 -24.14
N ASP A 214 6.96 38.36 -24.84
CA ASP A 214 7.26 37.51 -26.00
C ASP A 214 7.28 36.01 -25.62
N ASP A 215 6.49 35.22 -26.34
CA ASP A 215 6.34 33.76 -26.17
C ASP A 215 7.31 32.96 -27.04
N THR A 216 7.49 31.69 -26.69
CA THR A 216 8.08 30.68 -27.57
C THR A 216 7.30 29.38 -27.45
N VAL A 217 6.81 28.86 -28.58
CA VAL A 217 5.93 27.68 -28.63
C VAL A 217 6.38 26.69 -29.72
N GLY A 218 6.14 25.41 -29.44
CA GLY A 218 6.55 24.29 -30.28
C GLY A 218 7.48 23.31 -29.55
N PRO A 219 8.12 22.37 -30.28
CA PRO A 219 8.12 22.29 -31.73
C PRO A 219 6.77 21.84 -32.32
N VAL A 220 6.39 22.34 -33.51
CA VAL A 220 5.13 22.00 -34.19
C VAL A 220 5.39 21.29 -35.52
N VAL A 221 4.69 20.17 -35.74
CA VAL A 221 4.87 19.34 -36.94
C VAL A 221 4.35 20.10 -38.17
N ILE A 222 5.14 20.12 -39.25
CA ILE A 222 4.75 20.73 -40.53
C ILE A 222 3.45 20.08 -41.06
N GLY A 223 2.43 20.90 -41.30
CA GLY A 223 1.08 20.48 -41.71
C GLY A 223 0.06 20.29 -40.58
N ASN A 224 0.50 20.24 -39.31
CA ASN A 224 -0.38 20.04 -38.15
C ASN A 224 -0.75 21.35 -37.44
N SER A 225 -1.61 21.24 -36.43
CA SER A 225 -2.00 22.33 -35.53
C SER A 225 -1.39 22.20 -34.14
N LEU A 226 -1.21 23.34 -33.47
CA LEU A 226 -0.81 23.46 -32.07
C LEU A 226 -1.65 24.56 -31.40
N THR A 227 -2.35 24.22 -30.31
CA THR A 227 -3.11 25.19 -29.51
C THR A 227 -2.34 25.51 -28.23
N PHE A 228 -2.25 26.78 -27.86
CA PHE A 228 -1.48 27.26 -26.72
C PHE A 228 -2.10 28.52 -26.09
N ASN A 229 -1.87 28.71 -24.79
CA ASN A 229 -2.19 29.96 -24.10
C ASN A 229 -0.99 30.92 -24.18
N VAL A 230 -1.26 32.16 -24.58
CA VAL A 230 -0.28 33.27 -24.62
C VAL A 230 -0.29 34.12 -23.35
N THR A 231 -1.40 34.19 -22.60
CA THR A 231 -1.47 35.06 -21.40
C THR A 231 -0.85 34.43 -20.15
N GLY A 232 0.01 33.43 -20.32
CA GLY A 232 0.62 32.68 -19.21
C GLY A 232 1.89 33.34 -18.64
N ASN A 233 2.50 34.25 -19.39
CA ASN A 233 3.71 35.01 -19.07
C ASN A 233 3.44 36.54 -18.98
N ASP A 234 2.24 36.98 -19.34
CA ASP A 234 1.80 38.37 -19.34
C ASP A 234 1.57 38.88 -17.90
N THR A 235 1.71 40.19 -17.69
CA THR A 235 1.51 40.80 -16.36
C THR A 235 0.71 42.10 -16.43
N ASP A 236 0.01 42.40 -15.35
CA ASP A 236 -0.68 43.67 -15.13
C ASP A 236 -0.17 44.28 -13.81
N ALA A 237 -0.17 45.61 -13.72
CA ALA A 237 0.36 46.39 -12.60
C ALA A 237 -0.73 47.02 -11.71
N ASP A 238 -1.94 47.23 -12.23
CA ASP A 238 -3.10 47.68 -11.45
C ASP A 238 -4.46 47.05 -11.82
N GLY A 239 -4.53 46.19 -12.83
CA GLY A 239 -5.71 45.37 -13.19
C GLY A 239 -5.46 43.85 -13.25
N THR A 240 -6.31 43.17 -14.01
CA THR A 240 -6.35 41.72 -14.26
C THR A 240 -6.54 41.44 -15.75
N ILE A 241 -5.62 40.69 -16.36
CA ILE A 241 -5.69 40.32 -17.78
C ILE A 241 -6.92 39.46 -18.06
N VAL A 242 -7.66 39.80 -19.14
CA VAL A 242 -8.84 39.09 -19.63
C VAL A 242 -8.43 38.16 -20.77
N PRO A 243 -8.30 36.82 -20.61
CA PRO A 243 -7.73 35.97 -21.67
C PRO A 243 -8.57 35.93 -22.94
N THR A 244 -9.90 35.98 -22.81
CA THR A 244 -10.85 36.06 -23.95
C THR A 244 -10.78 37.39 -24.73
N SER A 245 -9.89 38.30 -24.36
CA SER A 245 -9.61 39.55 -25.10
C SER A 245 -8.40 39.47 -26.03
N VAL A 246 -7.70 38.33 -26.09
CA VAL A 246 -6.55 38.11 -27.00
C VAL A 246 -6.97 38.38 -28.46
N VAL A 247 -6.17 39.21 -29.14
CA VAL A 247 -6.32 39.54 -30.56
C VAL A 247 -4.99 39.37 -31.27
N ILE A 248 -4.95 38.53 -32.31
CA ILE A 248 -3.81 38.42 -33.23
C ILE A 248 -3.71 39.72 -34.05
N VAL A 249 -2.61 40.46 -33.86
CA VAL A 249 -2.30 41.72 -34.54
C VAL A 249 -1.64 41.48 -35.90
N THR A 250 -0.69 40.53 -35.94
CA THR A 250 -0.04 40.06 -37.17
C THR A 250 -0.06 38.54 -37.14
N GLY A 251 -0.63 37.91 -38.17
CA GLY A 251 -0.68 36.46 -38.27
C GLY A 251 0.65 35.83 -38.74
N PRO A 252 0.77 34.50 -38.61
CA PRO A 252 1.90 33.71 -39.11
C PRO A 252 2.15 33.86 -40.62
N THR A 253 3.34 33.44 -41.07
CA THR A 253 3.79 33.52 -42.47
C THR A 253 3.89 32.18 -43.17
N ALA A 254 4.04 31.07 -42.43
CA ALA A 254 4.05 29.68 -42.90
C ALA A 254 2.82 28.90 -42.37
N GLY A 255 1.72 29.61 -42.05
CA GLY A 255 0.54 29.00 -41.46
C GLY A 255 -0.65 29.93 -41.34
N THR A 256 -1.62 29.52 -40.54
CA THR A 256 -2.77 30.32 -40.09
C THR A 256 -2.88 30.23 -38.58
N ALA A 257 -3.36 31.29 -37.93
CA ALA A 257 -3.65 31.26 -36.49
C ALA A 257 -5.04 31.84 -36.21
N VAL A 258 -5.72 31.25 -35.23
CA VAL A 258 -7.09 31.59 -34.82
C VAL A 258 -7.11 31.72 -33.30
N VAL A 259 -7.84 32.71 -32.77
CA VAL A 259 -8.11 32.81 -31.33
C VAL A 259 -9.38 32.02 -31.03
N GLU A 260 -9.29 31.09 -30.10
CA GLU A 260 -10.39 30.22 -29.66
C GLU A 260 -11.32 30.93 -28.67
N ALA A 261 -12.47 30.32 -28.38
CA ALA A 261 -13.53 30.92 -27.55
C ALA A 261 -13.14 31.15 -26.07
N ASP A 262 -12.03 30.57 -25.62
CA ASP A 262 -11.44 30.71 -24.28
C ASP A 262 -10.29 31.75 -24.23
N GLY A 263 -9.79 32.21 -25.37
CA GLY A 263 -8.65 33.12 -25.49
C GLY A 263 -7.33 32.46 -25.90
N GLN A 264 -7.27 31.13 -26.01
CA GLN A 264 -6.08 30.44 -26.52
C GLN A 264 -5.89 30.69 -28.03
N ILE A 265 -4.67 30.49 -28.54
CA ILE A 265 -4.37 30.56 -29.97
C ILE A 265 -4.14 29.16 -30.52
N THR A 266 -4.91 28.76 -31.52
CA THR A 266 -4.64 27.61 -32.38
C THR A 266 -3.85 28.08 -33.59
N TYR A 267 -2.59 27.66 -33.70
CA TYR A 267 -1.78 27.74 -34.92
C TYR A 267 -1.98 26.48 -35.77
N THR A 268 -1.93 26.62 -37.10
CA THR A 268 -1.90 25.52 -38.08
C THR A 268 -0.85 25.83 -39.14
N HIS A 269 0.13 24.95 -39.33
CA HIS A 269 1.17 25.13 -40.35
C HIS A 269 0.63 24.79 -41.74
N ASP A 270 0.98 25.59 -42.76
CA ASP A 270 0.47 25.45 -44.14
C ASP A 270 1.05 24.26 -44.95
N GLY A 271 1.94 23.46 -44.35
CA GLY A 271 2.62 22.34 -45.01
C GLY A 271 3.82 22.74 -45.89
N THR A 272 4.27 24.00 -45.87
CA THR A 272 5.50 24.40 -46.54
C THR A 272 6.74 23.92 -45.80
N ALA A 273 7.83 23.65 -46.54
CA ALA A 273 9.07 23.11 -46.00
C ALA A 273 10.01 24.21 -45.44
N ASP A 274 9.45 25.22 -44.77
CA ASP A 274 10.25 26.25 -44.08
C ASP A 274 10.48 25.83 -42.62
N THR A 275 11.73 25.51 -42.29
CA THR A 275 12.11 24.84 -41.04
C THR A 275 12.89 25.74 -40.08
N GLU A 276 13.08 27.03 -40.38
CA GLU A 276 13.94 27.90 -39.56
C GLU A 276 13.17 28.60 -38.43
N SER A 277 11.98 29.15 -38.69
CA SER A 277 11.02 29.67 -37.69
C SER A 277 9.77 30.25 -38.37
N ASP A 278 8.64 30.31 -37.67
CA ASP A 278 7.54 31.24 -38.00
C ASP A 278 7.19 32.10 -36.77
N SER A 279 6.41 33.17 -36.93
CA SER A 279 5.95 33.96 -35.78
C SER A 279 4.66 34.73 -36.04
N LEU A 280 3.93 34.97 -34.95
CA LEU A 280 2.76 35.85 -34.94
C LEU A 280 2.90 36.89 -33.81
N THR A 281 2.05 37.91 -33.81
CA THR A 281 1.98 38.88 -32.70
C THR A 281 0.55 39.04 -32.21
N TYR A 282 0.38 39.19 -30.90
CA TYR A 282 -0.93 39.37 -30.25
C TYR A 282 -0.92 40.57 -29.31
N THR A 283 -2.12 41.02 -28.94
CA THR A 283 -2.38 41.95 -27.82
C THR A 283 -3.50 41.41 -26.95
N VAL A 284 -3.48 41.75 -25.67
CA VAL A 284 -4.52 41.41 -24.69
C VAL A 284 -4.98 42.67 -23.94
N MET A 285 -6.11 42.61 -23.24
CA MET A 285 -6.71 43.70 -22.48
C MET A 285 -6.90 43.35 -21.00
N ASP A 286 -6.89 44.37 -20.15
CA ASP A 286 -7.32 44.30 -18.74
C ASP A 286 -8.85 44.42 -18.59
N GLU A 287 -9.37 44.27 -17.36
CA GLU A 287 -10.81 44.34 -17.09
C GLU A 287 -11.40 45.76 -17.14
N ASP A 288 -10.57 46.79 -16.96
CA ASP A 288 -10.91 48.21 -17.15
C ASP A 288 -10.82 48.64 -18.64
N GLY A 289 -10.32 47.76 -19.52
CA GLY A 289 -10.34 47.88 -20.98
C GLY A 289 -9.19 48.66 -21.62
N ALA A 290 -8.03 48.80 -20.96
CA ALA A 290 -6.80 49.18 -21.67
C ALA A 290 -6.16 47.98 -22.37
N VAL A 291 -5.23 48.25 -23.29
CA VAL A 291 -4.71 47.26 -24.27
C VAL A 291 -3.20 47.22 -24.26
N SER A 292 -2.63 46.01 -24.22
CA SER A 292 -1.19 45.79 -24.19
C SER A 292 -0.46 46.36 -25.40
N ALA A 293 0.86 46.52 -25.27
CA ALA A 293 1.73 46.48 -26.45
C ALA A 293 1.67 45.09 -27.10
N ALA A 294 1.95 45.00 -28.40
CA ALA A 294 1.94 43.71 -29.10
C ALA A 294 3.19 42.90 -28.74
N ALA A 295 2.99 41.68 -28.24
CA ALA A 295 4.03 40.69 -27.98
C ALA A 295 4.13 39.68 -29.12
N THR A 296 5.27 39.00 -29.23
CA THR A 296 5.63 38.09 -30.33
C THR A 296 5.61 36.66 -29.85
N VAL A 297 4.83 35.80 -30.52
CA VAL A 297 4.92 34.35 -30.35
C VAL A 297 5.91 33.81 -31.37
N SER A 298 7.04 33.28 -30.89
CA SER A 298 8.03 32.59 -31.73
C SER A 298 7.63 31.12 -31.88
N ILE A 299 7.40 30.66 -33.10
CA ILE A 299 6.94 29.30 -33.42
C ILE A 299 8.10 28.54 -34.05
N THR A 300 8.35 27.31 -33.61
CA THR A 300 9.39 26.43 -34.19
C THR A 300 8.76 25.27 -34.95
N PRO A 301 8.61 25.36 -36.29
CA PRO A 301 8.30 24.21 -37.13
C PRO A 301 9.36 23.10 -37.03
N PHE A 302 8.94 21.85 -37.16
CA PHE A 302 9.86 20.75 -37.46
C PHE A 302 9.25 19.75 -38.44
N THR A 303 10.12 19.18 -39.28
CA THR A 303 9.82 17.90 -39.91
C THR A 303 9.90 16.82 -38.84
N GLN A 304 8.76 16.33 -38.37
CA GLN A 304 8.70 15.00 -37.80
C GLN A 304 9.16 14.03 -38.91
N PRO A 305 10.22 13.23 -38.71
CA PRO A 305 10.32 12.00 -39.48
C PRO A 305 9.12 11.15 -39.05
N ASP A 306 8.32 10.68 -40.02
CA ASP A 306 7.36 9.63 -39.73
C ASP A 306 8.11 8.49 -39.02
N PRO A 307 7.60 7.96 -37.89
CA PRO A 307 7.65 6.53 -37.75
C PRO A 307 6.83 6.00 -38.94
N GLU A 308 7.49 5.56 -40.01
CA GLU A 308 6.85 4.68 -40.97
C GLU A 308 6.43 3.46 -40.15
N ASN A 309 5.13 3.39 -39.78
CA ASN A 309 4.53 2.34 -38.95
C ASN A 309 5.17 1.00 -39.33
N GLN A 310 6.02 0.46 -38.44
CA GLN A 310 6.92 -0.61 -38.83
C GLN A 310 6.09 -1.89 -38.92
N PRO A 311 5.94 -2.47 -40.13
CA PRO A 311 5.03 -3.58 -40.28
C PRO A 311 5.49 -4.76 -39.39
N PRO A 312 4.57 -5.42 -38.68
CA PRO A 312 4.92 -6.43 -37.69
C PRO A 312 5.84 -7.51 -38.26
N VAL A 313 6.78 -7.97 -37.45
CA VAL A 313 7.75 -9.01 -37.82
C VAL A 313 7.09 -10.37 -37.60
N ALA A 314 6.50 -10.89 -38.66
CA ALA A 314 6.02 -12.27 -38.69
C ALA A 314 7.19 -13.27 -38.71
N VAL A 315 7.04 -14.41 -38.02
CA VAL A 315 8.11 -15.39 -37.79
C VAL A 315 7.78 -16.76 -38.42
N ASP A 316 8.78 -17.46 -38.95
CA ASP A 316 8.60 -18.77 -39.57
C ASP A 316 8.16 -19.84 -38.53
N ASP A 317 7.13 -20.60 -38.88
CA ASP A 317 6.47 -21.62 -38.05
C ASP A 317 6.80 -23.06 -38.49
N THR A 318 6.55 -24.02 -37.60
CA THR A 318 6.57 -25.46 -37.95
C THR A 318 5.49 -26.22 -37.19
N VAL A 319 4.64 -26.96 -37.92
CA VAL A 319 3.46 -27.65 -37.38
C VAL A 319 3.29 -29.07 -37.94
N GLY A 320 2.69 -29.96 -37.15
CA GLY A 320 2.44 -31.36 -37.51
C GLY A 320 2.98 -32.36 -36.48
N PRO A 321 3.04 -33.65 -36.81
CA PRO A 321 2.73 -34.24 -38.12
C PRO A 321 1.23 -34.31 -38.43
N VAL A 322 0.88 -34.46 -39.72
CA VAL A 322 -0.51 -34.60 -40.20
C VAL A 322 -0.63 -35.83 -41.12
N VAL A 323 -1.72 -36.59 -40.99
CA VAL A 323 -1.98 -37.76 -41.86
C VAL A 323 -2.32 -37.27 -43.28
N ILE A 324 -1.78 -37.94 -44.30
CA ILE A 324 -2.12 -37.66 -45.70
C ILE A 324 -3.62 -37.89 -45.94
N GLY A 325 -4.30 -36.82 -46.38
CA GLY A 325 -5.75 -36.74 -46.56
C GLY A 325 -6.53 -36.11 -45.40
N GLU A 326 -5.90 -35.85 -44.25
CA GLU A 326 -6.55 -35.27 -43.05
C GLU A 326 -6.25 -33.77 -42.88
N SER A 327 -6.81 -33.18 -41.81
CA SER A 327 -6.70 -31.75 -41.50
C SER A 327 -6.02 -31.44 -40.16
N LEU A 328 -5.40 -30.26 -40.06
CA LEU A 328 -4.69 -29.74 -38.90
C LEU A 328 -5.01 -28.25 -38.72
N THR A 329 -5.33 -27.81 -37.50
CA THR A 329 -5.60 -26.39 -37.17
C THR A 329 -4.58 -25.87 -36.16
N PHE A 330 -4.11 -24.64 -36.36
CA PHE A 330 -3.08 -24.01 -35.54
C PHE A 330 -3.23 -22.47 -35.55
N ASN A 331 -2.67 -21.81 -34.53
CA ASN A 331 -2.38 -20.37 -34.57
C ASN A 331 -0.95 -20.14 -35.08
N VAL A 332 -0.72 -19.01 -35.73
CA VAL A 332 0.59 -18.53 -36.19
C VAL A 332 1.08 -17.32 -35.38
N THR A 333 0.19 -16.49 -34.83
CA THR A 333 0.57 -15.22 -34.17
C THR A 333 1.20 -15.37 -32.76
N GLY A 334 1.80 -16.53 -32.45
CA GLY A 334 2.31 -16.87 -31.11
C GLY A 334 3.79 -16.55 -30.88
N ASN A 335 4.52 -16.28 -31.95
CA ASN A 335 5.95 -15.98 -32.04
C ASN A 335 6.24 -14.66 -32.79
N ASP A 336 5.24 -14.13 -33.52
CA ASP A 336 5.28 -12.81 -34.16
C ASP A 336 5.51 -11.66 -33.15
N THR A 337 6.13 -10.58 -33.63
CA THR A 337 6.40 -9.38 -32.80
C THR A 337 6.10 -8.08 -33.54
N ASP A 338 5.80 -7.04 -32.79
CA ASP A 338 5.61 -5.66 -33.25
C ASP A 338 6.51 -4.76 -32.38
N SER A 339 7.12 -3.73 -32.98
CA SER A 339 8.05 -2.82 -32.32
C SER A 339 7.43 -1.48 -31.90
N ASP A 340 6.28 -1.12 -32.45
CA ASP A 340 5.64 0.20 -32.25
C ASP A 340 4.12 0.14 -32.06
N GLY A 341 3.45 -0.97 -32.42
CA GLY A 341 2.01 -1.19 -32.25
C GLY A 341 1.66 -2.51 -31.54
N SER A 342 0.56 -3.13 -31.99
CA SER A 342 0.10 -4.44 -31.53
C SER A 342 -0.57 -5.23 -32.66
N ILE A 343 -0.23 -6.52 -32.77
CA ILE A 343 -0.70 -7.40 -33.85
C ILE A 343 -2.20 -7.69 -33.72
N VAL A 344 -2.96 -7.33 -34.76
CA VAL A 344 -4.38 -7.67 -34.87
C VAL A 344 -4.50 -9.14 -35.27
N ALA A 345 -4.64 -10.06 -34.31
CA ALA A 345 -4.65 -11.50 -34.56
C ALA A 345 -5.70 -11.98 -35.59
N THR A 346 -6.79 -11.23 -35.80
CA THR A 346 -7.82 -11.55 -36.83
C THR A 346 -7.46 -11.06 -38.24
N SER A 347 -6.28 -10.45 -38.44
CA SER A 347 -5.80 -9.96 -39.73
C SER A 347 -5.05 -11.01 -40.58
N VAL A 348 -4.73 -12.18 -40.01
CA VAL A 348 -3.95 -13.25 -40.63
C VAL A 348 -4.45 -13.53 -42.06
N ALA A 349 -3.56 -13.38 -43.03
CA ALA A 349 -3.85 -13.54 -44.45
C ALA A 349 -2.84 -14.50 -45.10
N ILE A 350 -3.33 -15.57 -45.73
CA ILE A 350 -2.49 -16.50 -46.49
C ILE A 350 -2.08 -15.83 -47.81
N VAL A 351 -0.79 -15.54 -47.96
CA VAL A 351 -0.19 -14.91 -49.15
C VAL A 351 0.12 -15.94 -50.23
N SER A 352 0.60 -17.13 -49.84
CA SER A 352 0.72 -18.28 -50.73
C SER A 352 0.24 -19.54 -50.02
N GLY A 353 -0.62 -20.30 -50.70
CA GLY A 353 -1.19 -21.53 -50.15
C GLY A 353 -0.25 -22.74 -50.27
N PRO A 354 -0.55 -23.81 -49.52
CA PRO A 354 0.17 -25.08 -49.59
C PRO A 354 0.20 -25.70 -51.00
N ALA A 355 1.19 -26.56 -51.25
CA ALA A 355 1.39 -27.24 -52.53
C ALA A 355 0.71 -28.62 -52.61
N ALA A 356 0.54 -29.30 -51.47
CA ALA A 356 -0.06 -30.63 -51.33
C ALA A 356 -1.37 -30.60 -50.51
N GLY A 357 -2.06 -29.45 -50.51
CA GLY A 357 -3.26 -29.28 -49.71
C GLY A 357 -4.04 -27.99 -49.99
N THR A 358 -4.91 -27.64 -49.06
CA THR A 358 -5.59 -26.34 -49.00
C THR A 358 -5.51 -25.80 -47.57
N ALA A 359 -5.29 -24.49 -47.43
CA ALA A 359 -5.33 -23.82 -46.13
C ALA A 359 -6.37 -22.69 -46.14
N VAL A 360 -7.05 -22.49 -45.01
CA VAL A 360 -8.13 -21.50 -44.84
C VAL A 360 -7.97 -20.83 -43.48
N VAL A 361 -8.10 -19.50 -43.42
CA VAL A 361 -8.11 -18.74 -42.16
C VAL A 361 -9.54 -18.69 -41.62
N ALA A 362 -9.70 -18.97 -40.33
CA ALA A 362 -10.96 -18.87 -39.60
C ALA A 362 -11.19 -17.44 -39.08
N SER A 363 -12.41 -17.13 -38.63
CA SER A 363 -12.81 -15.77 -38.19
C SER A 363 -12.16 -15.30 -36.88
N ASP A 364 -11.39 -16.15 -36.23
CA ASP A 364 -10.59 -15.90 -35.03
C ASP A 364 -9.09 -15.74 -35.33
N GLY A 365 -8.67 -15.86 -36.59
CA GLY A 365 -7.27 -15.76 -37.02
C GLY A 365 -6.53 -17.09 -37.19
N GLN A 366 -7.08 -18.21 -36.70
CA GLN A 366 -6.42 -19.52 -36.80
C GLN A 366 -6.42 -20.05 -38.25
N ILE A 367 -5.40 -20.82 -38.61
CA ILE A 367 -5.28 -21.47 -39.92
C ILE A 367 -5.66 -22.94 -39.78
N THR A 368 -6.59 -23.41 -40.62
CA THR A 368 -6.84 -24.84 -40.86
C THR A 368 -6.22 -25.25 -42.19
N TYR A 369 -5.29 -26.20 -42.14
CA TYR A 369 -4.73 -26.92 -43.28
C TYR A 369 -5.48 -28.25 -43.49
N THR A 370 -5.65 -28.67 -44.75
CA THR A 370 -6.15 -29.98 -45.17
C THR A 370 -5.26 -30.53 -46.28
N HIS A 371 -4.71 -31.73 -46.13
CA HIS A 371 -3.87 -32.36 -47.15
C HIS A 371 -4.73 -32.96 -48.27
N ASP A 372 -4.28 -32.85 -49.51
CA ASP A 372 -5.02 -33.30 -50.71
C ASP A 372 -5.00 -34.82 -50.98
N GLY A 373 -4.33 -35.61 -50.14
CA GLY A 373 -4.15 -37.05 -50.32
C GLY A 373 -3.00 -37.47 -51.24
N THR A 374 -2.16 -36.55 -51.70
CA THR A 374 -0.94 -36.90 -52.46
C THR A 374 0.14 -37.50 -51.56
N ALA A 375 0.96 -38.38 -52.13
CA ALA A 375 1.97 -39.16 -51.40
C ALA A 375 3.30 -38.42 -51.18
N ASP A 376 3.27 -37.10 -50.97
CA ASP A 376 4.46 -36.31 -50.67
C ASP A 376 4.70 -36.29 -49.15
N THR A 377 5.88 -36.75 -48.71
CA THR A 377 6.17 -37.08 -47.30
C THR A 377 7.37 -36.34 -46.73
N GLU A 378 7.95 -35.37 -47.45
CA GLU A 378 9.13 -34.65 -46.96
C GLU A 378 8.73 -33.34 -46.24
N SER A 379 7.90 -32.49 -46.86
CA SER A 379 7.26 -31.32 -46.23
C SER A 379 6.28 -30.63 -47.18
N ASP A 380 5.21 -30.02 -46.66
CA ASP A 380 4.46 -28.97 -47.37
C ASP A 380 4.68 -27.62 -46.66
N SER A 381 4.35 -26.50 -47.30
CA SER A 381 4.52 -25.16 -46.71
C SER A 381 3.57 -24.13 -47.29
N LEU A 382 3.09 -23.20 -46.45
CA LEU A 382 2.33 -22.01 -46.86
C LEU A 382 3.02 -20.75 -46.34
N THR A 383 2.68 -19.57 -46.88
CA THR A 383 3.15 -18.29 -46.34
C THR A 383 2.00 -17.38 -45.94
N TYR A 384 2.12 -16.69 -44.82
CA TYR A 384 1.11 -15.77 -44.29
C TYR A 384 1.68 -14.38 -43.99
N THR A 385 0.80 -13.41 -43.79
CA THR A 385 1.11 -12.08 -43.26
C THR A 385 0.09 -11.66 -42.20
N VAL A 386 0.52 -10.81 -41.28
CA VAL A 386 -0.31 -10.15 -40.26
C VAL A 386 -0.26 -8.63 -40.41
N MET A 387 -1.17 -7.94 -39.71
CA MET A 387 -1.33 -6.49 -39.70
C MET A 387 -1.39 -6.01 -38.24
N ASP A 388 -0.78 -4.86 -37.97
CA ASP A 388 -0.90 -4.10 -36.72
C ASP A 388 -2.24 -3.32 -36.64
N GLU A 389 -2.45 -2.55 -35.58
CA GLU A 389 -3.69 -1.79 -35.37
C GLU A 389 -3.81 -0.50 -36.21
N ASP A 390 -2.70 0.04 -36.71
CA ASP A 390 -2.65 1.23 -37.59
C ASP A 390 -2.64 0.87 -39.10
N GLY A 391 -2.43 -0.41 -39.44
CA GLY A 391 -2.73 -1.01 -40.73
C GLY A 391 -1.54 -1.31 -41.65
N ALA A 392 -0.30 -1.35 -41.15
CA ALA A 392 0.83 -1.85 -41.93
C ALA A 392 0.82 -3.40 -41.98
N VAL A 393 1.48 -4.01 -42.97
CA VAL A 393 1.38 -5.46 -43.24
C VAL A 393 2.76 -6.08 -43.28
N SER A 394 2.93 -7.15 -42.50
CA SER A 394 4.19 -7.86 -42.30
C SER A 394 4.89 -8.28 -43.60
N ALA A 395 6.19 -8.56 -43.50
CA ALA A 395 6.81 -9.48 -44.46
C ALA A 395 6.11 -10.85 -44.36
N ALA A 396 6.11 -11.62 -45.46
CA ALA A 396 5.47 -12.94 -45.46
C ALA A 396 6.36 -13.99 -44.79
N ALA A 397 5.88 -14.56 -43.69
CA ALA A 397 6.51 -15.67 -42.97
C ALA A 397 6.00 -17.03 -43.49
N THR A 398 6.75 -18.10 -43.22
CA THR A 398 6.53 -19.45 -43.76
C THR A 398 6.11 -20.42 -42.66
N VAL A 399 4.99 -21.11 -42.84
CA VAL A 399 4.62 -22.26 -42.00
C VAL A 399 5.07 -23.54 -42.71
N THR A 400 5.94 -24.32 -42.06
CA THR A 400 6.35 -25.65 -42.52
C THR A 400 5.44 -26.73 -41.92
N ILE A 401 4.99 -27.67 -42.74
CA ILE A 401 4.00 -28.70 -42.40
C ILE A 401 4.59 -30.08 -42.74
N THR A 402 4.42 -31.08 -41.86
CA THR A 402 5.00 -32.43 -42.05
C THR A 402 3.94 -33.52 -42.25
N PRO A 403 3.70 -34.00 -43.49
CA PRO A 403 2.80 -35.12 -43.78
C PRO A 403 3.35 -36.51 -43.43
N PHE A 404 2.47 -37.49 -43.18
CA PHE A 404 2.84 -38.91 -43.16
C PHE A 404 1.75 -39.85 -43.70
N ASN A 405 2.17 -41.02 -44.20
CA ASN A 405 1.34 -41.98 -44.93
C ASN A 405 0.96 -43.21 -44.09
N GLN A 406 -0.20 -43.81 -44.37
CA GLN A 406 -0.68 -45.07 -43.79
C GLN A 406 -1.21 -46.00 -44.93
N PRO A 407 -0.65 -47.21 -45.12
CA PRO A 407 -0.91 -48.04 -46.31
C PRO A 407 -2.05 -49.07 -46.13
N ASP A 408 -2.65 -49.50 -47.25
CA ASP A 408 -3.65 -50.60 -47.32
C ASP A 408 -3.71 -51.24 -48.75
N PRO A 409 -3.72 -52.59 -48.93
CA PRO A 409 -3.81 -53.28 -50.23
C PRO A 409 -5.04 -54.23 -50.40
N GLU A 410 -5.13 -54.96 -51.53
CA GLU A 410 -6.20 -55.95 -51.78
C GLU A 410 -5.96 -57.31 -51.06
N ASN A 411 -6.93 -57.75 -50.24
CA ASN A 411 -6.93 -58.97 -49.40
C ASN A 411 -6.56 -60.29 -50.12
N GLN A 412 -5.72 -61.09 -49.47
CA GLN A 412 -5.31 -62.46 -49.80
C GLN A 412 -5.81 -63.48 -48.75
N PRO A 413 -6.00 -64.77 -49.07
CA PRO A 413 -6.43 -65.76 -48.09
C PRO A 413 -5.32 -66.11 -47.08
N PRO A 414 -5.64 -66.42 -45.81
CA PRO A 414 -4.65 -66.65 -44.78
C PRO A 414 -3.92 -67.99 -44.96
N VAL A 415 -2.70 -68.06 -44.42
CA VAL A 415 -1.84 -69.24 -44.43
C VAL A 415 -1.89 -69.90 -43.06
N ALA A 416 -2.38 -71.15 -43.01
CA ALA A 416 -2.48 -71.90 -41.76
C ALA A 416 -1.22 -72.73 -41.48
N VAL A 417 -0.87 -72.92 -40.20
CA VAL A 417 0.43 -73.45 -39.74
C VAL A 417 0.26 -74.65 -38.81
N ASP A 418 1.16 -75.64 -38.91
CA ASP A 418 1.09 -76.85 -38.09
C ASP A 418 1.38 -76.55 -36.60
N ASP A 419 0.44 -76.90 -35.72
CA ASP A 419 0.45 -76.69 -34.27
C ASP A 419 1.06 -77.83 -33.46
N THR A 420 1.47 -77.52 -32.22
CA THR A 420 1.69 -78.52 -31.18
C THR A 420 1.21 -78.00 -29.82
N VAL A 421 0.32 -78.75 -29.17
CA VAL A 421 -0.44 -78.30 -28.00
C VAL A 421 -0.43 -79.33 -26.85
N GLY A 422 -0.69 -78.83 -25.65
CA GLY A 422 -0.65 -79.59 -24.41
C GLY A 422 0.61 -79.33 -23.58
N PRO A 423 0.86 -80.13 -22.53
CA PRO A 423 0.28 -81.45 -22.32
C PRO A 423 -1.16 -81.47 -21.77
N VAL A 424 -1.92 -82.52 -22.08
CA VAL A 424 -3.28 -82.77 -21.58
C VAL A 424 -3.31 -83.93 -20.59
N VAL A 425 -3.88 -83.75 -19.40
CA VAL A 425 -4.02 -84.88 -18.45
C VAL A 425 -4.98 -85.93 -19.02
N THR A 426 -4.57 -87.19 -19.03
CA THR A 426 -5.34 -88.33 -19.58
C THR A 426 -6.76 -88.40 -18.98
N GLY A 427 -7.77 -88.36 -19.86
CA GLY A 427 -9.18 -88.34 -19.46
C GLY A 427 -9.74 -86.96 -19.06
N LYS A 428 -8.95 -85.89 -19.16
CA LYS A 428 -9.41 -84.49 -19.15
C LYS A 428 -9.55 -83.96 -20.59
N SER A 429 -10.11 -82.76 -20.71
CA SER A 429 -10.09 -81.98 -21.95
C SER A 429 -8.97 -80.94 -21.93
N LEU A 430 -8.50 -80.57 -23.12
CA LEU A 430 -7.69 -79.39 -23.40
C LEU A 430 -8.37 -78.61 -24.52
N THR A 431 -8.72 -77.36 -24.26
CA THR A 431 -9.22 -76.43 -25.28
C THR A 431 -8.08 -75.51 -25.68
N PHE A 432 -7.92 -75.28 -26.98
CA PHE A 432 -6.84 -74.46 -27.54
C PHE A 432 -7.29 -73.73 -28.80
N ASN A 433 -6.73 -72.54 -29.00
CA ASN A 433 -6.68 -71.91 -30.31
C ASN A 433 -5.76 -72.70 -31.25
N VAL A 434 -6.02 -72.60 -32.54
CA VAL A 434 -5.11 -73.02 -33.60
C VAL A 434 -4.66 -71.84 -34.47
N THR A 435 -5.47 -70.78 -34.54
CA THR A 435 -5.21 -69.57 -35.32
C THR A 435 -4.12 -68.66 -34.77
N ASP A 436 -3.49 -69.01 -33.65
CA ASP A 436 -2.54 -68.12 -32.95
C ASP A 436 -1.15 -68.09 -33.61
N ASN A 437 -0.86 -69.06 -34.48
CA ASN A 437 0.35 -69.09 -35.32
C ASN A 437 0.03 -68.94 -36.84
N ASP A 438 -1.25 -69.00 -37.21
CA ASP A 438 -1.73 -68.73 -38.56
C ASP A 438 -1.48 -67.26 -38.92
N LEU A 439 -1.23 -66.99 -40.20
CA LEU A 439 -0.94 -65.64 -40.67
C LEU A 439 -1.78 -65.29 -41.88
N ASP A 440 -2.60 -64.26 -41.72
CA ASP A 440 -3.01 -63.41 -42.83
C ASP A 440 -1.90 -62.39 -43.12
N SER A 441 -1.77 -61.97 -44.38
CA SER A 441 -0.79 -60.98 -44.83
C SER A 441 -1.36 -59.58 -45.03
N ASP A 442 -2.68 -59.45 -45.13
CA ASP A 442 -3.39 -58.19 -45.40
C ASP A 442 -4.86 -58.16 -44.92
N GLY A 443 -5.52 -59.29 -44.68
CA GLY A 443 -6.79 -59.38 -43.93
C GLY A 443 -6.60 -59.66 -42.43
N SER A 444 -7.66 -60.09 -41.74
CA SER A 444 -7.57 -60.64 -40.38
C SER A 444 -8.30 -61.97 -40.21
N ILE A 445 -7.72 -62.90 -39.45
CA ILE A 445 -8.25 -64.27 -39.34
C ILE A 445 -9.55 -64.31 -38.54
N ALA A 446 -10.63 -64.72 -39.19
CA ALA A 446 -11.93 -64.92 -38.59
C ALA A 446 -11.93 -66.22 -37.76
N ALA A 447 -11.39 -66.19 -36.54
CA ALA A 447 -11.16 -67.38 -35.70
C ALA A 447 -12.39 -68.29 -35.53
N THR A 448 -13.60 -67.74 -35.44
CA THR A 448 -14.88 -68.50 -35.40
C THR A 448 -15.17 -69.38 -36.63
N SER A 449 -14.37 -69.27 -37.70
CA SER A 449 -14.51 -70.04 -38.95
C SER A 449 -13.68 -71.34 -39.00
N VAL A 450 -12.92 -71.65 -37.96
CA VAL A 450 -12.12 -72.88 -37.84
C VAL A 450 -12.98 -74.12 -38.12
N THR A 451 -12.45 -75.03 -38.93
CA THR A 451 -13.13 -76.28 -39.31
C THR A 451 -12.16 -77.46 -39.29
N ILE A 452 -12.46 -78.48 -38.46
CA ILE A 452 -11.68 -79.72 -38.41
C ILE A 452 -11.88 -80.52 -39.71
N VAL A 453 -10.80 -80.76 -40.44
CA VAL A 453 -10.76 -81.51 -41.70
C VAL A 453 -10.57 -83.01 -41.44
N SER A 454 -9.77 -83.38 -40.43
CA SER A 454 -9.70 -84.76 -39.92
C SER A 454 -9.53 -84.78 -38.40
N GLY A 455 -10.40 -85.48 -37.70
CA GLY A 455 -10.35 -85.62 -36.24
C GLY A 455 -9.27 -86.58 -35.71
N PRO A 456 -9.01 -86.54 -34.39
CA PRO A 456 -7.96 -87.29 -33.70
C PRO A 456 -8.27 -88.79 -33.50
N SER A 457 -7.30 -89.54 -32.95
CA SER A 457 -7.27 -91.01 -32.96
C SER A 457 -7.35 -91.69 -31.58
N ALA A 458 -6.93 -91.02 -30.51
CA ALA A 458 -6.99 -91.43 -29.10
C ALA A 458 -7.92 -90.54 -28.26
N GLY A 459 -8.77 -89.74 -28.94
CA GLY A 459 -9.74 -88.86 -28.31
C GLY A 459 -10.80 -88.37 -29.29
N ALA A 460 -11.49 -87.30 -28.91
CA ALA A 460 -12.41 -86.58 -29.78
C ALA A 460 -12.05 -85.09 -29.77
N ALA A 461 -12.28 -84.40 -30.89
CA ALA A 461 -12.12 -82.96 -30.98
C ALA A 461 -13.39 -82.32 -31.57
N VAL A 462 -13.75 -81.15 -31.05
CA VAL A 462 -14.91 -80.36 -31.46
C VAL A 462 -14.45 -78.90 -31.58
N VAL A 463 -14.92 -78.19 -32.62
CA VAL A 463 -14.77 -76.73 -32.69
C VAL A 463 -15.91 -76.11 -31.89
N GLU A 464 -15.57 -75.27 -30.92
CA GLU A 464 -16.52 -74.55 -30.08
C GLU A 464 -17.08 -73.30 -30.79
N ALA A 465 -18.09 -72.66 -30.19
CA ALA A 465 -18.81 -71.54 -30.81
C ALA A 465 -17.98 -70.25 -30.98
N ASP A 466 -16.82 -70.16 -30.34
CA ASP A 466 -15.83 -69.09 -30.45
C ASP A 466 -14.68 -69.41 -31.44
N GLY A 467 -14.61 -70.64 -31.96
CA GLY A 467 -13.59 -71.10 -32.91
C GLY A 467 -12.48 -71.96 -32.30
N GLN A 468 -12.40 -72.07 -30.99
CA GLN A 468 -11.40 -72.92 -30.32
C GLN A 468 -11.66 -74.40 -30.58
N ILE A 469 -10.61 -75.23 -30.51
CA ILE A 469 -10.74 -76.69 -30.56
C ILE A 469 -10.67 -77.25 -29.15
N THR A 470 -11.77 -77.80 -28.65
CA THR A 470 -11.77 -78.66 -27.46
C THR A 470 -11.40 -80.08 -27.88
N TYR A 471 -10.20 -80.53 -27.48
CA TYR A 471 -9.83 -81.94 -27.48
C TYR A 471 -10.18 -82.59 -26.14
N THR A 472 -10.70 -83.81 -26.17
CA THR A 472 -10.87 -84.66 -24.99
C THR A 472 -10.16 -86.00 -25.23
N HIS A 473 -9.16 -86.30 -24.41
CA HIS A 473 -8.48 -87.60 -24.44
C HIS A 473 -9.41 -88.69 -23.89
N ASP A 474 -9.45 -89.87 -24.50
CA ASP A 474 -10.39 -90.94 -24.14
C ASP A 474 -10.14 -91.63 -22.78
N GLY A 475 -9.14 -91.18 -22.02
CA GLY A 475 -8.68 -91.80 -20.77
C GLY A 475 -7.89 -93.10 -20.94
N SER A 476 -7.49 -93.47 -22.16
CA SER A 476 -6.52 -94.54 -22.39
C SER A 476 -5.12 -94.16 -21.87
N ALA A 477 -4.28 -95.18 -21.70
CA ALA A 477 -2.92 -95.04 -21.15
C ALA A 477 -1.84 -94.83 -22.25
N ASP A 478 -2.24 -94.37 -23.43
CA ASP A 478 -1.28 -93.91 -24.43
C ASP A 478 -0.90 -92.46 -24.15
N THR A 479 0.39 -92.14 -24.25
CA THR A 479 0.94 -90.84 -23.87
C THR A 479 2.05 -90.38 -24.83
N GLU A 480 2.21 -91.01 -26.01
CA GLU A 480 3.30 -90.66 -26.94
C GLU A 480 2.93 -89.49 -27.88
N SER A 481 1.75 -89.48 -28.50
CA SER A 481 1.09 -88.29 -29.13
C SER A 481 -0.20 -88.67 -29.86
N ASP A 482 -1.07 -87.69 -30.12
CA ASP A 482 -2.22 -87.78 -31.05
C ASP A 482 -2.25 -86.56 -32.01
N THR A 483 -3.01 -86.61 -33.11
CA THR A 483 -3.00 -85.55 -34.14
C THR A 483 -4.36 -85.31 -34.81
N LEU A 484 -4.66 -84.07 -35.20
CA LEU A 484 -5.83 -83.69 -36.02
C LEU A 484 -5.45 -82.67 -37.10
N THR A 485 -6.34 -82.35 -38.05
CA THR A 485 -6.11 -81.29 -39.06
C THR A 485 -7.30 -80.34 -39.20
N TYR A 486 -7.05 -79.09 -39.59
CA TYR A 486 -8.06 -78.02 -39.72
C TYR A 486 -7.81 -77.06 -40.88
N THR A 487 -8.78 -76.17 -41.14
CA THR A 487 -8.70 -74.97 -42.01
C THR A 487 -9.45 -73.80 -41.35
N VAL A 488 -9.08 -72.56 -41.69
CA VAL A 488 -9.73 -71.32 -41.21
C VAL A 488 -9.98 -70.34 -42.38
N LYS A 489 -10.54 -69.16 -42.10
CA LYS A 489 -10.77 -68.06 -43.04
C LYS A 489 -10.29 -66.70 -42.54
N ASP A 490 -10.17 -65.75 -43.46
CA ASP A 490 -10.15 -64.32 -43.17
C ASP A 490 -11.55 -63.73 -42.94
N ASP A 491 -11.60 -62.48 -42.53
CA ASP A 491 -12.78 -61.62 -42.40
C ASP A 491 -13.39 -61.21 -43.75
N ALA A 492 -12.68 -61.41 -44.86
CA ALA A 492 -13.19 -61.35 -46.24
C ALA A 492 -13.83 -62.67 -46.74
N ASP A 493 -13.94 -63.69 -45.88
CA ASP A 493 -14.60 -64.99 -46.09
C ASP A 493 -13.84 -65.98 -47.03
N ALA A 494 -12.57 -65.74 -47.36
CA ALA A 494 -11.68 -66.63 -48.12
C ALA A 494 -10.93 -67.63 -47.21
N VAL A 495 -10.50 -68.77 -47.76
CA VAL A 495 -10.15 -69.99 -46.98
C VAL A 495 -8.66 -70.35 -47.07
N SER A 496 -8.08 -70.75 -45.94
CA SER A 496 -6.68 -71.16 -45.79
C SER A 496 -6.31 -72.51 -46.43
N ASN A 497 -5.01 -72.83 -46.41
CA ASN A 497 -4.55 -74.22 -46.53
C ASN A 497 -4.93 -75.05 -45.30
N VAL A 498 -4.86 -76.38 -45.44
CA VAL A 498 -4.98 -77.32 -44.31
C VAL A 498 -3.70 -77.29 -43.48
N ALA A 499 -3.85 -77.33 -42.16
CA ALA A 499 -2.77 -77.45 -41.16
C ALA A 499 -3.05 -78.58 -40.15
N THR A 500 -2.03 -78.99 -39.39
CA THR A 500 -1.99 -80.18 -38.53
C THR A 500 -1.67 -79.83 -37.09
N VAL A 501 -2.51 -80.25 -36.13
CA VAL A 501 -2.25 -80.11 -34.69
C VAL A 501 -1.70 -81.41 -34.13
N THR A 502 -0.65 -81.34 -33.32
CA THR A 502 -0.10 -82.47 -32.53
C THR A 502 -0.35 -82.27 -31.03
N ILE A 503 -0.76 -83.32 -30.31
CA ILE A 503 -1.25 -83.26 -28.92
C ILE A 503 -0.50 -84.27 -28.03
N SER A 504 -0.10 -83.88 -26.81
CA SER A 504 0.71 -84.72 -25.88
C SER A 504 0.00 -85.04 -24.53
N PRO A 505 -0.23 -86.31 -24.13
CA PRO A 505 -0.95 -86.65 -22.87
C PRO A 505 -0.08 -86.92 -21.60
N ILE A 506 -0.57 -86.61 -20.37
CA ILE A 506 0.12 -86.76 -19.05
C ILE A 506 -0.79 -87.13 -17.82
N SER A 507 -0.30 -86.97 -16.57
CA SER A 507 -0.95 -87.27 -15.26
C SER A 507 -0.66 -86.22 -14.14
N GLU A 508 -1.37 -86.27 -12.99
CA GLU A 508 -1.68 -85.15 -12.05
C GLU A 508 -1.08 -85.29 -10.59
N PRO A 509 -0.70 -84.19 -9.84
CA PRO A 509 -0.02 -84.22 -8.51
C PRO A 509 -0.81 -83.64 -7.27
N GLU A 510 -0.12 -83.29 -6.15
CA GLU A 510 -0.64 -82.76 -4.85
C GLU A 510 -0.15 -81.31 -4.54
N ASN A 511 -0.70 -80.62 -3.51
CA ASN A 511 -0.50 -79.18 -3.17
C ASN A 511 0.40 -78.90 -1.94
N GLN A 512 1.00 -77.69 -1.87
CA GLN A 512 1.86 -77.16 -0.81
C GLN A 512 1.29 -75.83 -0.25
N ALA A 513 2.12 -74.80 -0.04
CA ALA A 513 1.77 -73.52 0.59
C ALA A 513 2.78 -72.41 0.17
N PRO A 514 2.37 -71.13 0.09
CA PRO A 514 3.15 -70.08 -0.54
C PRO A 514 4.30 -69.57 0.33
N VAL A 515 5.33 -69.03 -0.34
CA VAL A 515 6.50 -68.39 0.26
C VAL A 515 6.43 -66.89 -0.02
N ALA A 516 6.38 -66.10 1.06
CA ALA A 516 6.34 -64.64 0.98
C ALA A 516 7.75 -64.02 1.02
N VAL A 517 7.97 -62.91 0.32
CA VAL A 517 9.29 -62.35 0.01
C VAL A 517 9.41 -60.87 0.40
N ASP A 518 10.46 -60.49 1.15
CA ASP A 518 10.65 -59.12 1.63
C ASP A 518 10.69 -58.07 0.48
N ASP A 519 9.84 -57.05 0.59
CA ASP A 519 9.66 -55.97 -0.40
C ASP A 519 10.53 -54.74 -0.15
N THR A 520 10.75 -53.95 -1.19
CA THR A 520 11.31 -52.59 -1.10
C THR A 520 10.42 -51.61 -1.88
N VAL A 521 10.00 -50.54 -1.22
CA VAL A 521 8.95 -49.63 -1.66
C VAL A 521 9.45 -48.19 -1.62
N GLY A 522 8.93 -47.33 -2.50
CA GLY A 522 9.25 -45.90 -2.56
C GLY A 522 10.38 -45.55 -3.55
N PRO A 523 10.95 -44.34 -3.46
CA PRO A 523 10.76 -43.37 -2.37
C PRO A 523 9.37 -42.71 -2.37
N VAL A 524 8.79 -42.49 -1.19
CA VAL A 524 7.53 -41.75 -1.01
C VAL A 524 7.78 -40.38 -0.35
N ALA A 525 7.14 -39.32 -0.86
CA ALA A 525 7.31 -37.97 -0.33
C ALA A 525 6.67 -37.80 1.07
N LEU A 526 7.20 -36.86 1.86
CA LEU A 526 6.69 -36.54 3.19
C LEU A 526 5.19 -36.17 3.13
N GLY A 527 4.41 -36.70 4.07
CA GLY A 527 2.94 -36.50 4.14
C GLY A 527 2.14 -37.10 2.98
N SER A 528 2.78 -37.83 2.06
CA SER A 528 2.15 -38.43 0.88
C SER A 528 1.86 -39.92 1.07
N ALA A 529 1.02 -40.47 0.19
CA ALA A 529 0.68 -41.88 0.15
C ALA A 529 1.30 -42.60 -1.04
N ILE A 530 1.57 -43.90 -0.88
CA ILE A 530 1.98 -44.82 -1.94
C ILE A 530 1.24 -46.16 -1.75
N THR A 531 0.66 -46.67 -2.83
CA THR A 531 0.01 -47.99 -2.87
C THR A 531 0.89 -48.97 -3.64
N PHE A 532 1.04 -50.19 -3.12
CA PHE A 532 1.94 -51.20 -3.67
C PHE A 532 1.39 -52.61 -3.44
N ASP A 533 1.62 -53.49 -4.41
CA ASP A 533 1.32 -54.93 -4.30
C ASP A 533 2.51 -55.66 -3.65
N VAL A 534 2.25 -56.35 -2.55
CA VAL A 534 3.22 -57.20 -1.83
C VAL A 534 3.10 -58.67 -2.19
N ALA A 535 2.07 -59.08 -2.94
CA ALA A 535 1.95 -60.45 -3.45
C ALA A 535 2.62 -60.63 -4.82
N ALA A 536 3.11 -59.56 -5.44
CA ALA A 536 3.68 -59.56 -6.79
C ALA A 536 5.05 -60.28 -6.92
N ASN A 537 5.78 -60.43 -5.81
CA ASN A 537 7.06 -61.14 -5.71
C ASN A 537 6.94 -62.51 -5.00
N ASP A 538 5.81 -62.76 -4.35
CA ASP A 538 5.49 -63.99 -3.63
C ASP A 538 5.29 -65.16 -4.60
N THR A 539 5.58 -66.38 -4.13
CA THR A 539 5.54 -67.57 -4.99
C THR A 539 4.92 -68.76 -4.30
N ASP A 540 4.12 -69.53 -5.04
CA ASP A 540 3.71 -70.88 -4.63
C ASP A 540 4.32 -71.93 -5.57
N ALA A 541 4.46 -73.16 -5.07
CA ALA A 541 5.17 -74.25 -5.74
C ALA A 541 4.27 -75.13 -6.62
N ASP A 542 2.96 -75.14 -6.38
CA ASP A 542 1.98 -75.97 -7.08
C ASP A 542 0.54 -75.42 -7.14
N GLY A 543 0.16 -74.44 -6.30
CA GLY A 543 -1.06 -73.62 -6.43
C GLY A 543 -0.77 -72.20 -6.96
N SER A 544 -1.48 -71.19 -6.44
CA SER A 544 -1.28 -69.76 -6.79
C SER A 544 -1.57 -68.82 -5.62
N VAL A 545 -0.75 -67.78 -5.47
CA VAL A 545 -0.89 -66.75 -4.42
C VAL A 545 -2.15 -65.91 -4.63
N VAL A 546 -2.97 -65.77 -3.58
CA VAL A 546 -4.22 -65.00 -3.58
C VAL A 546 -3.96 -63.63 -2.96
N ALA A 547 -3.66 -62.62 -3.79
CA ALA A 547 -3.32 -61.27 -3.34
C ALA A 547 -4.35 -60.66 -2.37
N THR A 548 -5.66 -60.88 -2.59
CA THR A 548 -6.75 -60.41 -1.70
C THR A 548 -6.77 -61.06 -0.30
N SER A 549 -5.79 -61.90 0.04
CA SER A 549 -5.59 -62.49 1.38
C SER A 549 -4.48 -61.82 2.20
N VAL A 550 -3.80 -60.81 1.65
CA VAL A 550 -2.74 -60.04 2.32
C VAL A 550 -3.24 -59.48 3.66
N THR A 551 -2.42 -59.64 4.70
CA THR A 551 -2.72 -59.19 6.06
C THR A 551 -1.51 -58.57 6.74
N ILE A 552 -1.63 -57.34 7.23
CA ILE A 552 -0.56 -56.65 7.97
C ILE A 552 -0.42 -57.23 9.38
N VAL A 553 0.76 -57.76 9.68
CA VAL A 553 1.13 -58.42 10.95
C VAL A 553 1.74 -57.41 11.94
N THR A 554 2.49 -56.42 11.45
CA THR A 554 2.97 -55.28 12.25
C THR A 554 3.04 -54.05 11.35
N GLY A 555 2.42 -52.95 11.80
CA GLY A 555 2.32 -51.71 11.03
C GLY A 555 3.56 -50.81 11.12
N PRO A 556 3.60 -49.76 10.29
CA PRO A 556 4.68 -48.76 10.23
C PRO A 556 4.85 -47.92 11.49
N SER A 557 5.91 -47.11 11.52
CA SER A 557 6.38 -46.33 12.67
C SER A 557 6.39 -44.80 12.47
N ALA A 558 6.43 -44.32 11.22
CA ALA A 558 6.39 -42.91 10.81
C ALA A 558 5.28 -42.67 9.77
N GLY A 559 4.16 -43.37 9.94
CA GLY A 559 3.05 -43.37 8.99
C GLY A 559 1.94 -44.33 9.41
N THR A 560 1.00 -44.56 8.50
CA THR A 560 -0.07 -45.55 8.62
C THR A 560 -0.10 -46.45 7.38
N ALA A 561 -0.63 -47.67 7.52
CA ALA A 561 -0.80 -48.59 6.40
C ALA A 561 -2.15 -49.31 6.48
N VAL A 562 -2.78 -49.52 5.33
CA VAL A 562 -4.09 -50.15 5.15
C VAL A 562 -3.98 -51.16 4.00
N VAL A 563 -4.67 -52.30 4.11
CA VAL A 563 -4.86 -53.23 2.99
C VAL A 563 -6.16 -52.85 2.28
N GLU A 564 -6.10 -52.66 0.97
CA GLU A 564 -7.24 -52.29 0.13
C GLU A 564 -8.07 -53.52 -0.30
N ASP A 565 -9.26 -53.29 -0.88
CA ASP A 565 -10.19 -54.37 -1.32
C ASP A 565 -9.59 -55.31 -2.40
N ASP A 566 -8.49 -54.93 -3.06
CA ASP A 566 -7.77 -55.74 -4.06
C ASP A 566 -6.56 -56.52 -3.50
N GLY A 567 -6.20 -56.29 -2.23
CA GLY A 567 -5.04 -56.90 -1.56
C GLY A 567 -3.77 -56.05 -1.54
N GLN A 568 -3.72 -54.92 -2.27
CA GLN A 568 -2.57 -54.01 -2.20
C GLN A 568 -2.51 -53.30 -0.84
N ILE A 569 -1.32 -52.80 -0.48
CA ILE A 569 -1.12 -52.00 0.73
C ILE A 569 -0.93 -50.53 0.35
N THR A 570 -1.78 -49.65 0.89
CA THR A 570 -1.56 -48.21 0.88
C THR A 570 -0.85 -47.79 2.15
N TYR A 571 0.39 -47.30 2.03
CA TYR A 571 1.11 -46.58 3.08
C TYR A 571 0.88 -45.08 2.93
N THR A 572 0.74 -44.36 4.05
CA THR A 572 0.76 -42.89 4.11
C THR A 572 1.77 -42.44 5.15
N ASN A 573 2.76 -41.65 4.75
CA ASN A 573 3.73 -41.05 5.67
C ASN A 573 3.05 -39.98 6.54
N ASP A 574 3.45 -39.86 7.81
CA ASP A 574 2.83 -38.92 8.76
C ASP A 574 3.33 -37.46 8.66
N GLY A 575 4.29 -37.18 7.77
CA GLY A 575 4.91 -35.87 7.60
C GLY A 575 6.07 -35.58 8.57
N SER A 576 6.50 -36.55 9.37
CA SER A 576 7.65 -36.36 10.29
C SER A 576 8.98 -36.31 9.54
N ALA A 577 9.62 -35.14 9.58
CA ALA A 577 10.94 -34.93 9.00
C ALA A 577 12.05 -35.69 9.78
N GLY A 578 13.04 -36.20 9.06
CA GLY A 578 14.20 -36.89 9.64
C GLY A 578 14.08 -38.42 9.76
N VAL A 579 13.08 -39.03 9.10
CA VAL A 579 12.97 -40.49 8.95
C VAL A 579 13.19 -40.85 7.48
N GLU A 580 14.33 -41.47 7.17
CA GLU A 580 14.70 -41.86 5.79
C GLU A 580 14.07 -43.19 5.34
N THR A 581 13.67 -44.04 6.29
CA THR A 581 13.05 -45.35 6.04
C THR A 581 12.05 -45.73 7.11
N ASP A 582 10.95 -46.36 6.72
CA ASP A 582 9.94 -46.98 7.58
C ASP A 582 9.71 -48.45 7.15
N SER A 583 8.95 -49.25 7.91
CA SER A 583 8.73 -50.66 7.55
C SER A 583 7.49 -51.28 8.18
N LEU A 584 6.85 -52.21 7.47
CA LEU A 584 5.76 -53.05 7.97
C LEU A 584 6.01 -54.53 7.65
N THR A 585 5.25 -55.44 8.26
CA THR A 585 5.30 -56.88 7.95
C THR A 585 3.92 -57.45 7.61
N TYR A 586 3.86 -58.47 6.74
CA TYR A 586 2.63 -59.05 6.22
C TYR A 586 2.69 -60.58 6.05
N THR A 587 1.53 -61.18 5.77
CA THR A 587 1.35 -62.59 5.32
C THR A 587 0.27 -62.68 4.24
N VAL A 588 0.35 -63.68 3.36
CA VAL A 588 -0.61 -64.01 2.28
C VAL A 588 -0.99 -65.50 2.32
N ALA A 589 -1.93 -65.94 1.49
CA ALA A 589 -2.35 -67.34 1.34
C ALA A 589 -2.48 -67.76 -0.15
N ASP A 590 -2.60 -69.07 -0.41
CA ASP A 590 -2.86 -69.65 -1.73
C ASP A 590 -4.34 -69.94 -2.01
N ASP A 591 -4.64 -70.45 -3.21
CA ASP A 591 -5.98 -70.91 -3.62
C ASP A 591 -6.44 -72.23 -2.97
N GLY A 592 -5.60 -72.82 -2.10
CA GLY A 592 -5.88 -73.94 -1.20
C GLY A 592 -6.12 -73.55 0.28
N ASP A 593 -6.25 -72.25 0.58
CA ASP A 593 -6.35 -71.65 1.94
C ASP A 593 -5.10 -71.83 2.84
N ALA A 594 -3.92 -72.18 2.32
CA ALA A 594 -2.69 -72.30 3.10
C ALA A 594 -1.90 -70.98 3.18
N VAL A 595 -1.40 -70.64 4.38
CA VAL A 595 -0.83 -69.31 4.71
C VAL A 595 0.70 -69.32 4.72
N SER A 596 1.29 -68.23 4.21
CA SER A 596 2.72 -68.02 4.03
C SER A 596 3.54 -67.86 5.31
N ASN A 597 4.87 -67.76 5.15
CA ASN A 597 5.72 -67.08 6.14
C ASN A 597 5.41 -65.58 6.23
N ILE A 598 5.83 -64.95 7.32
CA ILE A 598 5.85 -63.48 7.42
C ILE A 598 6.96 -62.93 6.52
N ALA A 599 6.68 -61.83 5.82
CA ALA A 599 7.63 -61.03 5.05
C ALA A 599 7.57 -59.55 5.49
N THR A 600 8.53 -58.74 5.04
CA THR A 600 8.76 -57.35 5.46
C THR A 600 8.76 -56.42 4.26
N ALA A 601 7.87 -55.42 4.24
CA ALA A 601 7.94 -54.33 3.27
C ALA A 601 8.75 -53.17 3.84
N SER A 602 9.89 -52.89 3.22
CA SER A 602 10.82 -51.81 3.60
C SER A 602 10.54 -50.56 2.75
N ILE A 603 10.10 -49.48 3.39
CA ILE A 603 9.62 -48.27 2.72
C ILE A 603 10.69 -47.20 2.81
N THR A 604 11.14 -46.70 1.66
CA THR A 604 12.05 -45.55 1.56
C THR A 604 11.24 -44.26 1.51
N ILE A 605 11.67 -43.23 2.23
CA ILE A 605 11.04 -41.91 2.25
C ILE A 605 11.94 -40.95 1.46
N ALA A 606 11.35 -40.16 0.57
CA ALA A 606 12.09 -39.15 -0.17
C ALA A 606 12.57 -38.04 0.76
N ALA A 607 13.88 -37.77 0.77
CA ALA A 607 14.35 -36.43 1.09
C ALA A 607 13.84 -35.45 0.01
N PRO A 608 13.50 -34.20 0.36
CA PRO A 608 13.27 -33.18 -0.66
C PRO A 608 14.53 -32.98 -1.50
N GLU A 609 14.38 -32.85 -2.83
CA GLU A 609 15.47 -32.43 -3.71
C GLU A 609 15.64 -30.91 -3.56
N ASN A 610 16.67 -30.51 -2.81
CA ASN A 610 17.00 -29.11 -2.58
C ASN A 610 17.31 -28.38 -3.89
N ALA A 611 16.47 -27.43 -4.31
CA ALA A 611 16.76 -26.60 -5.47
C ALA A 611 17.90 -25.62 -5.15
N SER A 612 18.73 -25.27 -6.14
CA SER A 612 19.74 -24.23 -5.94
C SER A 612 19.09 -22.84 -5.98
N PRO A 613 19.53 -21.87 -5.15
CA PRO A 613 18.94 -20.54 -5.11
C PRO A 613 19.14 -19.80 -6.44
N VAL A 614 18.15 -19.00 -6.82
CA VAL A 614 18.21 -18.16 -8.03
C VAL A 614 18.70 -16.78 -7.63
N ALA A 615 19.91 -16.43 -8.08
CA ALA A 615 20.47 -15.09 -7.93
C ALA A 615 20.02 -14.18 -9.07
N VAL A 616 19.74 -12.91 -8.80
CA VAL A 616 19.10 -11.97 -9.73
C VAL A 616 19.99 -10.77 -9.96
N ASP A 617 20.17 -10.37 -11.23
CA ASP A 617 20.99 -9.22 -11.60
C ASP A 617 20.59 -7.94 -10.82
N ASP A 618 21.60 -7.28 -10.29
CA ASP A 618 21.52 -6.10 -9.44
C ASP A 618 21.86 -4.82 -10.23
N THR A 619 21.34 -3.69 -9.78
CA THR A 619 21.83 -2.38 -10.20
C THR A 619 21.92 -1.45 -8.99
N VAL A 620 23.13 -0.96 -8.70
CA VAL A 620 23.47 -0.30 -7.43
C VAL A 620 24.20 1.02 -7.62
N GLY A 621 24.07 1.85 -6.57
CA GLY A 621 24.58 3.21 -6.52
C GLY A 621 23.49 4.22 -6.86
N PRO A 622 23.85 5.38 -7.45
CA PRO A 622 25.16 5.71 -7.96
C PRO A 622 26.22 5.98 -6.88
N VAL A 623 27.48 5.78 -7.23
CA VAL A 623 28.64 5.97 -6.36
C VAL A 623 29.47 7.17 -6.81
N ILE A 624 29.85 8.05 -5.87
CA ILE A 624 30.70 9.21 -6.18
C ILE A 624 32.10 8.71 -6.54
N VAL A 625 32.66 9.15 -7.66
CA VAL A 625 33.98 8.74 -8.15
C VAL A 625 35.06 9.03 -7.11
N GLY A 626 35.84 7.99 -6.78
CA GLY A 626 36.85 8.00 -5.72
C GLY A 626 36.33 7.69 -4.31
N GLN A 627 35.04 7.38 -4.14
CA GLN A 627 34.45 6.94 -2.87
C GLN A 627 33.98 5.48 -2.90
N SER A 628 33.51 5.01 -1.75
CA SER A 628 32.98 3.65 -1.53
C SER A 628 31.45 3.63 -1.49
N LEU A 629 30.87 2.47 -1.82
CA LEU A 629 29.46 2.16 -1.69
C LEU A 629 29.33 0.72 -1.15
N THR A 630 28.62 0.54 -0.03
CA THR A 630 28.28 -0.78 0.51
C THR A 630 26.82 -1.10 0.20
N PHE A 631 26.54 -2.33 -0.23
CA PHE A 631 25.21 -2.81 -0.60
C PHE A 631 25.07 -4.31 -0.33
N SER A 632 23.83 -4.79 -0.19
CA SER A 632 23.51 -6.22 -0.19
C SER A 632 23.05 -6.64 -1.58
N VAL A 633 23.37 -7.88 -1.97
CA VAL A 633 22.98 -8.49 -3.25
C VAL A 633 21.91 -9.58 -3.12
N VAL A 634 21.53 -9.95 -1.89
CA VAL A 634 20.59 -11.05 -1.61
C VAL A 634 19.16 -10.55 -1.33
N GLY A 635 18.79 -9.37 -1.85
CA GLY A 635 17.52 -8.67 -1.55
C GLY A 635 16.39 -8.86 -2.58
N ASN A 636 16.78 -9.40 -3.73
CA ASN A 636 16.05 -9.71 -4.95
C ASN A 636 16.15 -11.22 -5.30
N ASP A 637 17.27 -11.86 -4.94
CA ASP A 637 17.47 -13.31 -5.00
C ASP A 637 16.33 -14.11 -4.33
N THR A 638 16.07 -15.32 -4.84
CA THR A 638 15.00 -16.20 -4.35
C THR A 638 15.44 -17.65 -4.22
N ASP A 639 14.96 -18.31 -3.18
CA ASP A 639 15.06 -19.75 -2.96
C ASP A 639 13.64 -20.36 -3.04
N ALA A 640 13.52 -21.57 -3.59
CA ALA A 640 12.24 -22.23 -3.82
C ALA A 640 11.79 -23.11 -2.64
N ASP A 641 12.75 -23.65 -1.87
CA ASP A 641 12.48 -24.63 -0.80
C ASP A 641 13.42 -24.55 0.42
N GLY A 642 14.55 -23.84 0.32
CA GLY A 642 15.48 -23.54 1.42
C GLY A 642 15.42 -22.08 1.92
N SER A 643 16.57 -21.54 2.35
CA SER A 643 16.77 -20.12 2.62
C SER A 643 18.20 -19.64 2.36
N ILE A 644 18.33 -18.55 1.61
CA ILE A 644 19.62 -17.96 1.22
C ILE A 644 20.47 -17.55 2.43
N VAL A 645 21.69 -18.09 2.50
CA VAL A 645 22.68 -17.76 3.54
C VAL A 645 23.43 -16.50 3.11
N ALA A 646 22.93 -15.33 3.51
CA ALA A 646 23.52 -14.03 3.14
C ALA A 646 25.04 -13.92 3.30
N THR A 647 25.65 -14.61 4.28
CA THR A 647 27.10 -14.62 4.52
C THR A 647 27.92 -15.53 3.59
N SER A 648 27.29 -16.22 2.63
CA SER A 648 27.96 -17.09 1.64
C SER A 648 28.24 -16.40 0.29
N VAL A 649 27.84 -15.13 0.14
CA VAL A 649 28.08 -14.32 -1.06
C VAL A 649 29.56 -14.37 -1.45
N THR A 650 29.81 -14.69 -2.72
CA THR A 650 31.13 -14.83 -3.32
C THR A 650 31.23 -14.02 -4.61
N ILE A 651 32.21 -13.11 -4.70
CA ILE A 651 32.50 -12.37 -5.93
C ILE A 651 33.30 -13.28 -6.87
N VAL A 652 32.80 -13.45 -8.09
CA VAL A 652 33.39 -14.34 -9.10
C VAL A 652 34.33 -13.56 -10.02
N ASP A 653 33.80 -12.56 -10.74
CA ASP A 653 34.59 -11.55 -11.46
C ASP A 653 34.46 -10.19 -10.77
N GLY A 654 35.58 -9.51 -10.56
CA GLY A 654 35.66 -8.23 -9.86
C GLY A 654 35.51 -7.00 -10.78
N PRO A 655 35.26 -5.81 -10.20
CA PRO A 655 35.09 -4.55 -10.93
C PRO A 655 36.33 -4.11 -11.72
N SER A 656 36.10 -3.29 -12.75
CA SER A 656 37.11 -2.83 -13.70
C SER A 656 37.65 -1.41 -13.44
N ALA A 657 36.88 -0.56 -12.74
CA ALA A 657 37.21 0.81 -12.37
C ALA A 657 37.23 1.00 -10.83
N GLY A 658 37.42 -0.09 -10.09
CA GLY A 658 37.44 -0.09 -8.64
C GLY A 658 37.91 -1.38 -8.02
N THR A 659 37.58 -1.58 -6.75
CA THR A 659 37.78 -2.82 -6.00
C THR A 659 36.52 -3.15 -5.20
N ALA A 660 36.13 -4.41 -5.14
CA ALA A 660 35.04 -4.88 -4.29
C ALA A 660 35.56 -5.86 -3.23
N ALA A 661 34.96 -5.82 -2.05
CA ALA A 661 35.23 -6.72 -0.93
C ALA A 661 33.92 -7.13 -0.24
N ILE A 662 33.87 -8.34 0.30
CA ILE A 662 32.73 -8.86 1.06
C ILE A 662 32.96 -8.58 2.56
N GLU A 663 31.95 -7.99 3.19
CA GLU A 663 31.92 -7.67 4.62
C GLU A 663 31.50 -8.88 5.46
N ALA A 664 31.71 -8.80 6.79
CA ALA A 664 31.45 -9.92 7.70
C ALA A 664 29.96 -10.30 7.87
N ASP A 665 29.04 -9.54 7.27
CA ASP A 665 27.60 -9.81 7.21
C ASP A 665 27.11 -10.25 5.81
N GLY A 666 28.02 -10.39 4.83
CA GLY A 666 27.70 -10.78 3.45
C GLY A 666 27.48 -9.63 2.48
N GLN A 667 27.44 -8.37 2.94
CA GLN A 667 27.33 -7.22 2.04
C GLN A 667 28.62 -7.01 1.23
N ILE A 668 28.50 -6.39 0.06
CA ILE A 668 29.64 -6.02 -0.79
C ILE A 668 29.93 -4.52 -0.63
N THR A 669 31.16 -4.19 -0.26
CA THR A 669 31.72 -2.84 -0.33
C THR A 669 32.51 -2.67 -1.62
N TYR A 670 31.96 -1.91 -2.57
CA TYR A 670 32.68 -1.38 -3.73
C TYR A 670 33.44 -0.10 -3.35
N THR A 671 34.59 0.14 -3.99
CA THR A 671 35.34 1.40 -3.92
C THR A 671 35.86 1.75 -5.31
N HIS A 672 35.50 2.93 -5.82
CA HIS A 672 35.96 3.39 -7.13
C HIS A 672 37.41 3.89 -7.06
N ASP A 673 38.21 3.59 -8.09
CA ASP A 673 39.63 3.96 -8.18
C ASP A 673 39.90 5.48 -8.38
N GLY A 674 38.86 6.30 -8.55
CA GLY A 674 38.97 7.73 -8.87
C GLY A 674 39.16 8.07 -10.36
N SER A 675 39.02 7.09 -11.27
CA SER A 675 39.11 7.32 -12.72
C SER A 675 37.94 8.15 -13.26
N SER A 676 38.27 9.15 -14.09
CA SER A 676 37.31 10.09 -14.65
C SER A 676 36.74 9.61 -15.99
N GLY A 677 35.42 9.61 -16.14
CA GLY A 677 34.74 9.27 -17.39
C GLY A 677 34.18 7.85 -17.45
N THR A 678 34.39 7.04 -16.42
CA THR A 678 33.63 5.81 -16.17
C THR A 678 32.18 6.18 -15.87
N THR A 679 31.23 5.64 -16.65
CA THR A 679 29.77 5.87 -16.47
C THR A 679 29.03 4.61 -16.01
N SER A 680 29.69 3.45 -16.07
CA SER A 680 29.25 2.19 -15.48
C SER A 680 30.48 1.32 -15.20
N ASP A 681 30.41 0.51 -14.14
CA ASP A 681 31.33 -0.58 -13.83
C ASP A 681 30.50 -1.80 -13.38
N SER A 682 31.08 -2.99 -13.30
CA SER A 682 30.32 -4.20 -12.99
C SER A 682 31.14 -5.29 -12.31
N LEU A 683 30.52 -6.06 -11.41
CA LEU A 683 31.07 -7.30 -10.85
C LEU A 683 30.04 -8.43 -10.95
N THR A 684 30.45 -9.68 -10.75
CA THR A 684 29.54 -10.83 -10.71
C THR A 684 29.66 -11.60 -9.39
N TYR A 685 28.56 -12.22 -8.95
CA TYR A 685 28.52 -12.97 -7.70
C TYR A 685 27.72 -14.28 -7.80
N THR A 686 27.94 -15.12 -6.80
CA THR A 686 27.14 -16.31 -6.47
C THR A 686 26.86 -16.34 -4.96
N VAL A 687 25.79 -17.01 -4.54
CA VAL A 687 25.40 -17.21 -3.14
C VAL A 687 24.97 -18.65 -2.90
N GLU A 688 25.00 -19.11 -1.64
CA GLU A 688 24.59 -20.46 -1.21
C GLU A 688 23.31 -20.42 -0.35
N ASP A 689 22.51 -21.48 -0.42
CA ASP A 689 21.38 -21.76 0.49
C ASP A 689 21.84 -22.41 1.82
N ASP A 690 20.90 -22.73 2.71
CA ASP A 690 21.19 -23.39 4.00
C ASP A 690 21.49 -24.91 3.89
N ALA A 691 21.37 -25.49 2.69
CA ALA A 691 21.89 -26.81 2.32
C ALA A 691 23.27 -26.77 1.63
N ASN A 692 23.83 -25.58 1.39
CA ASN A 692 25.09 -25.29 0.69
C ASN A 692 25.06 -25.57 -0.84
N ALA A 693 23.91 -25.46 -1.53
CA ALA A 693 23.89 -25.43 -3.00
C ALA A 693 24.11 -24.00 -3.52
N VAL A 694 24.88 -23.87 -4.60
CA VAL A 694 25.36 -22.58 -5.14
C VAL A 694 24.42 -22.07 -6.24
N SER A 695 24.14 -20.77 -6.23
CA SER A 695 23.28 -20.10 -7.20
C SER A 695 23.83 -20.10 -8.64
N ASN A 696 22.98 -19.67 -9.58
CA ASN A 696 23.48 -19.12 -10.84
C ASN A 696 24.37 -17.89 -10.59
N LEU A 697 25.20 -17.57 -11.58
CA LEU A 697 25.92 -16.29 -11.62
C LEU A 697 24.91 -15.16 -11.83
N ALA A 698 25.06 -14.07 -11.06
CA ALA A 698 24.34 -12.81 -11.25
C ALA A 698 25.32 -11.63 -11.33
N THR A 699 24.89 -10.55 -11.98
CA THR A 699 25.69 -9.37 -12.30
C THR A 699 25.23 -8.17 -11.48
N VAL A 700 26.15 -7.52 -10.77
CA VAL A 700 25.91 -6.22 -10.14
C VAL A 700 26.39 -5.13 -11.09
N THR A 701 25.46 -4.36 -11.64
CA THR A 701 25.78 -3.14 -12.41
C THR A 701 25.94 -1.96 -11.46
N ILE A 702 27.07 -1.27 -11.53
CA ILE A 702 27.44 -0.14 -10.67
C ILE A 702 27.46 1.13 -11.52
N THR A 703 26.88 2.23 -11.03
CA THR A 703 26.84 3.51 -11.75
C THR A 703 27.73 4.58 -11.07
N PRO A 704 28.93 4.88 -11.58
CA PRO A 704 29.73 6.00 -11.10
C PRO A 704 29.18 7.37 -11.51
N ILE A 705 29.27 8.35 -10.62
CA ILE A 705 28.95 9.76 -10.89
C ILE A 705 30.02 10.71 -10.34
N GLN A 706 30.19 11.87 -10.97
CA GLN A 706 31.13 12.89 -10.52
C GLN A 706 30.57 13.70 -9.34
N GLU A 707 31.45 14.19 -8.46
CA GLU A 707 31.08 15.17 -7.42
C GLU A 707 30.60 16.49 -8.08
N ASP A 708 29.48 17.05 -7.63
CA ASP A 708 28.98 18.33 -8.15
C ASP A 708 29.85 19.49 -7.64
N SER A 709 30.79 19.91 -8.48
CA SER A 709 31.65 21.06 -8.21
C SER A 709 30.98 22.40 -8.54
N SER A 710 29.70 22.40 -8.93
CA SER A 710 28.86 23.60 -9.06
C SER A 710 27.99 23.79 -7.80
N GLY A 711 27.55 25.02 -7.53
CA GLY A 711 26.73 25.36 -6.36
C GLY A 711 27.41 25.25 -4.98
N GLY A 712 28.43 24.41 -4.82
CA GLY A 712 29.15 24.16 -3.57
C GLY A 712 28.63 22.95 -2.77
N SER A 713 27.87 22.05 -3.38
CA SER A 713 27.34 20.85 -2.71
C SER A 713 28.08 19.59 -3.14
N LYS A 714 28.65 18.84 -2.19
CA LYS A 714 29.36 17.58 -2.46
C LYS A 714 28.46 16.43 -2.96
N ILE A 715 27.15 16.63 -3.00
CA ILE A 715 26.16 15.61 -3.36
C ILE A 715 25.63 15.91 -4.77
N PRO A 716 25.77 14.99 -5.74
CA PRO A 716 25.33 15.20 -7.11
C PRO A 716 23.83 15.46 -7.25
N ALA A 717 23.44 16.22 -8.28
CA ALA A 717 22.11 16.80 -8.42
C ALA A 717 20.98 15.75 -8.44
N GLU A 718 21.24 14.59 -9.06
CA GLU A 718 20.34 13.44 -9.16
C GLU A 718 20.10 12.85 -7.77
N VAL A 719 21.17 12.72 -6.97
CA VAL A 719 21.10 12.27 -5.57
C VAL A 719 20.36 13.30 -4.70
N ARG A 720 20.54 14.61 -4.93
CA ARG A 720 19.78 15.65 -4.21
C ARG A 720 18.28 15.59 -4.55
N GLN A 721 17.92 15.35 -5.82
CA GLN A 721 16.53 15.14 -6.22
C GLN A 721 15.93 13.88 -5.60
N ALA A 722 16.64 12.75 -5.60
CA ALA A 722 16.20 11.52 -4.95
C ALA A 722 15.97 11.72 -3.44
N VAL A 723 16.90 12.39 -2.74
CA VAL A 723 16.76 12.70 -1.32
C VAL A 723 15.60 13.68 -1.07
N ARG A 724 15.36 14.67 -1.95
CA ARG A 724 14.19 15.57 -1.87
C ARG A 724 12.88 14.81 -1.98
N LEU A 725 12.73 13.97 -3.01
CA LEU A 725 11.56 13.11 -3.20
C LEU A 725 11.32 12.24 -1.96
N LEU A 726 12.35 11.55 -1.48
CA LEU A 726 12.22 10.66 -0.31
C LEU A 726 11.84 11.41 0.97
N ASN A 727 12.28 12.66 1.15
CA ASN A 727 11.83 13.46 2.29
C ASN A 727 10.37 13.91 2.18
N GLN A 728 9.81 14.04 0.97
CA GLN A 728 8.43 14.43 0.73
C GLN A 728 7.48 13.21 0.74
N GLY A 729 7.81 12.20 -0.06
CA GLY A 729 7.03 11.00 -0.33
C GLY A 729 7.38 9.77 0.52
N SER A 730 8.37 9.82 1.41
CA SER A 730 8.62 8.73 2.38
C SER A 730 8.79 9.27 3.80
N PHE A 731 9.10 8.41 4.76
CA PHE A 731 9.46 8.81 6.12
C PHE A 731 10.92 9.26 6.28
N GLY A 732 11.73 9.17 5.22
CA GLY A 732 13.09 9.67 5.18
C GLY A 732 13.98 8.88 4.22
N ALA A 733 15.05 9.51 3.76
CA ALA A 733 16.06 8.85 2.94
C ALA A 733 16.96 7.91 3.77
N SER A 734 17.37 6.81 3.15
CA SER A 734 18.46 5.91 3.56
C SER A 734 19.27 5.55 2.32
N ASP A 735 20.40 4.85 2.47
CA ASP A 735 21.21 4.42 1.32
C ASP A 735 20.40 3.60 0.31
N GLU A 736 19.62 2.64 0.81
CA GLU A 736 18.80 1.73 0.01
C GLU A 736 17.73 2.51 -0.77
N ALA A 737 17.06 3.46 -0.09
CA ALA A 737 16.00 4.24 -0.70
C ALA A 737 16.53 5.22 -1.76
N ILE A 738 17.70 5.82 -1.52
CA ILE A 738 18.37 6.68 -2.50
C ILE A 738 18.77 5.87 -3.73
N ASN A 739 19.33 4.68 -3.53
CA ASN A 739 19.69 3.78 -4.62
C ASN A 739 18.45 3.29 -5.38
N GLU A 740 17.37 2.90 -4.69
CA GLU A 740 16.09 2.48 -5.28
C GLU A 740 15.55 3.54 -6.26
N VAL A 741 15.48 4.82 -5.85
CA VAL A 741 15.02 5.91 -6.73
C VAL A 741 15.88 6.03 -7.98
N LEU A 742 17.20 5.85 -7.86
CA LEU A 742 18.15 6.12 -8.94
C LEU A 742 18.32 4.93 -9.89
N THR A 743 18.28 3.69 -9.37
CA THR A 743 18.20 2.45 -10.14
C THR A 743 16.91 2.35 -10.95
N LEU A 744 15.78 2.84 -10.41
CA LEU A 744 14.52 2.93 -11.18
C LEU A 744 14.54 4.01 -12.28
N GLY A 745 15.61 4.82 -12.40
CA GLY A 745 15.71 5.88 -13.41
C GLY A 745 15.19 7.26 -12.95
N GLY A 746 14.93 7.43 -11.65
CA GLY A 746 14.63 8.73 -11.03
C GLY A 746 13.22 8.87 -10.44
N PRO A 747 12.85 10.11 -10.03
CA PRO A 747 11.67 10.35 -9.21
C PRO A 747 10.34 9.85 -9.77
N THR A 748 10.10 10.01 -11.09
CA THR A 748 8.87 9.57 -11.75
C THR A 748 8.67 8.07 -11.62
N ALA A 749 9.68 7.28 -11.98
CA ALA A 749 9.61 5.83 -11.93
C ALA A 749 9.51 5.29 -10.50
N TRP A 750 10.13 5.95 -9.51
CA TRP A 750 9.93 5.60 -8.10
C TRP A 750 8.49 5.85 -7.63
N VAL A 751 7.90 7.01 -7.97
CA VAL A 751 6.50 7.31 -7.65
C VAL A 751 5.57 6.29 -8.31
N ASP A 752 5.75 6.02 -9.60
CA ASP A 752 4.90 5.12 -10.37
C ASP A 752 4.99 3.67 -9.85
N THR A 753 6.21 3.21 -9.51
CA THR A 753 6.42 1.91 -8.84
C THR A 753 5.71 1.88 -7.49
N GLN A 754 5.90 2.90 -6.64
CA GLN A 754 5.31 2.97 -5.30
C GLN A 754 3.77 3.00 -5.30
N LEU A 755 3.14 3.59 -6.34
CA LEU A 755 1.68 3.59 -6.50
C LEU A 755 1.12 2.16 -6.67
N THR A 756 1.85 1.27 -7.33
CA THR A 756 1.43 -0.14 -7.54
C THR A 756 1.59 -1.03 -6.30
N LEU A 757 2.36 -0.61 -5.28
CA LEU A 757 2.64 -1.46 -4.11
C LEU A 757 1.42 -1.62 -3.19
N GLY A 758 1.15 -2.87 -2.80
CA GLY A 758 0.07 -3.23 -1.87
C GLY A 758 0.33 -2.76 -0.42
N PRO A 759 -0.73 -2.54 0.37
CA PRO A 759 -0.63 -1.92 1.71
C PRO A 759 -0.04 -2.84 2.78
N ASN A 760 1.05 -2.41 3.43
CA ASN A 760 1.52 -3.04 4.67
C ASN A 760 0.68 -2.60 5.87
N ARG A 761 -0.50 -3.23 6.02
CA ARG A 761 -1.48 -3.00 7.09
C ARG A 761 -0.89 -3.04 8.51
N HIS A 762 -1.43 -2.22 9.40
CA HIS A 762 -1.04 -2.03 10.81
C HIS A 762 -1.83 -2.97 11.74
N LEU A 763 -3.14 -3.15 11.52
CA LEU A 763 -4.01 -3.98 12.36
C LEU A 763 -3.53 -5.45 12.46
N PRO A 764 -3.09 -6.14 11.39
CA PRO A 764 -2.51 -7.47 11.50
C PRO A 764 -1.26 -7.49 12.38
N ARG A 765 -0.40 -6.47 12.26
CA ARG A 765 0.84 -6.34 13.05
C ARG A 765 0.53 -6.09 14.54
N VAL A 766 -0.45 -5.24 14.84
CA VAL A 766 -0.94 -5.02 16.21
C VAL A 766 -1.48 -6.33 16.81
N LYS A 767 -2.27 -7.11 16.04
CA LYS A 767 -2.77 -8.44 16.45
C LYS A 767 -1.65 -9.46 16.70
N THR A 768 -0.57 -9.46 15.90
CA THR A 768 0.60 -10.32 16.16
C THR A 768 1.31 -9.95 17.46
N LEU A 769 1.46 -8.65 17.73
CA LEU A 769 2.20 -8.14 18.90
C LEU A 769 1.39 -8.24 20.21
N TYR A 770 0.08 -8.02 20.14
CA TYR A 770 -0.83 -7.94 21.28
C TYR A 770 -2.18 -8.63 20.96
N PRO A 771 -2.21 -9.98 20.87
CA PRO A 771 -3.38 -10.74 20.43
C PRO A 771 -4.60 -10.65 21.38
N ASN A 772 -4.36 -10.24 22.63
CA ASN A 772 -5.39 -9.94 23.61
C ASN A 772 -5.38 -8.43 23.89
N ASP A 773 -6.39 -7.72 23.38
CA ASP A 773 -6.58 -6.26 23.44
C ASP A 773 -6.93 -5.77 24.88
N GLY A 774 -5.96 -5.92 25.79
CA GLY A 774 -6.23 -5.92 27.23
C GLY A 774 -5.11 -5.56 28.22
N GLU A 775 -3.81 -5.66 27.89
CA GLU A 775 -2.75 -5.48 28.91
C GLU A 775 -1.69 -4.38 28.66
N GLN A 776 -1.41 -3.95 27.41
CA GLN A 776 -0.44 -2.85 27.14
C GLN A 776 -0.89 -1.94 25.97
N GLN A 777 -2.15 -1.48 26.05
CA GLN A 777 -3.04 -0.91 25.00
C GLN A 777 -2.63 0.44 24.35
N GLN A 778 -1.33 0.71 24.19
CA GLN A 778 -0.80 1.76 23.29
C GLN A 778 0.51 1.32 22.62
N ARG A 779 1.19 0.29 23.15
CA ARG A 779 2.52 -0.15 22.66
C ARG A 779 2.43 -0.88 21.32
N GLY A 780 1.34 -1.61 21.07
CA GLY A 780 1.11 -2.29 19.79
C GLY A 780 1.01 -1.31 18.65
N ARG A 781 0.16 -0.29 18.82
CA ARG A 781 -0.01 0.81 17.87
C ARG A 781 1.28 1.58 17.59
N TYR A 782 2.08 1.87 18.62
CA TYR A 782 3.34 2.61 18.46
C TYR A 782 4.38 1.74 17.73
N GLN A 783 4.52 0.46 18.12
CA GLN A 783 5.42 -0.49 17.45
C GLN A 783 5.03 -0.69 15.99
N ALA A 784 3.76 -0.97 15.69
CA ALA A 784 3.29 -1.19 14.32
C ALA A 784 3.55 0.02 13.42
N PHE A 785 3.29 1.24 13.90
CA PHE A 785 3.55 2.45 13.12
C PHE A 785 5.03 2.61 12.73
N TYR A 786 5.96 2.40 13.67
CA TYR A 786 7.40 2.50 13.36
C TYR A 786 7.93 1.30 12.59
N ASP A 787 7.43 0.09 12.84
CA ASP A 787 7.73 -1.09 12.02
C ASP A 787 7.40 -0.82 10.54
N ARG A 788 6.24 -0.22 10.26
CA ARG A 788 5.83 0.13 8.88
C ARG A 788 6.58 1.34 8.32
N SER A 789 6.56 2.48 9.01
CA SER A 789 7.17 3.71 8.50
C SER A 789 8.68 3.60 8.29
N VAL A 790 9.41 2.81 9.10
CA VAL A 790 10.85 2.60 8.92
C VAL A 790 11.14 1.54 7.83
N ASN A 791 10.45 0.39 7.85
CA ASN A 791 10.89 -0.82 7.12
C ASN A 791 9.99 -1.30 5.97
N ALA A 792 8.74 -0.81 5.83
CA ALA A 792 7.85 -1.30 4.77
C ALA A 792 8.24 -0.74 3.40
N ARG A 793 8.02 -1.54 2.33
CA ARG A 793 8.35 -1.17 0.94
C ARG A 793 7.38 -0.12 0.35
N ASP A 794 6.11 -0.11 0.75
CA ASP A 794 5.05 0.84 0.35
C ASP A 794 5.16 2.22 1.04
N GLN A 795 6.39 2.77 1.10
CA GLN A 795 6.71 4.03 1.77
C GLN A 795 5.78 5.19 1.41
N LEU A 796 5.47 5.35 0.13
CA LEU A 796 4.58 6.42 -0.34
C LEU A 796 3.17 6.27 0.22
N ARG A 797 2.65 5.05 0.24
CA ARG A 797 1.31 4.75 0.76
C ARG A 797 1.24 5.05 2.26
N GLN A 798 2.26 4.62 3.01
CA GLN A 798 2.38 4.91 4.45
C GLN A 798 2.50 6.42 4.74
N ARG A 799 3.23 7.17 3.90
CA ARG A 799 3.46 8.61 4.04
C ARG A 799 2.23 9.44 3.67
N VAL A 800 1.45 9.00 2.68
CA VAL A 800 0.16 9.60 2.31
C VAL A 800 -0.92 9.26 3.35
N ALA A 801 -0.98 8.04 3.87
CA ALA A 801 -1.86 7.69 5.00
C ALA A 801 -1.60 8.59 6.22
N PHE A 802 -0.33 8.89 6.50
CA PHE A 802 0.05 9.84 7.55
C PHE A 802 -0.43 11.27 7.23
N ALA A 803 -0.32 11.72 5.98
CA ALA A 803 -0.86 13.02 5.54
C ALA A 803 -2.40 13.08 5.64
N LEU A 804 -3.10 12.02 5.23
CA LEU A 804 -4.55 11.89 5.37
C LEU A 804 -4.98 11.86 6.84
N SER A 805 -4.20 11.23 7.73
CA SER A 805 -4.47 11.28 9.19
C SER A 805 -4.31 12.67 9.80
N HIS A 806 -3.75 13.63 9.04
CA HIS A 806 -3.71 15.05 9.42
C HIS A 806 -4.88 15.89 8.88
N ILE A 807 -5.71 15.31 8.00
CA ILE A 807 -6.96 15.90 7.49
C ILE A 807 -8.14 15.20 8.18
N MET A 808 -8.23 13.88 8.05
CA MET A 808 -9.23 12.99 8.66
C MET A 808 -8.84 12.68 10.11
N VAL A 809 -8.95 13.67 10.99
CA VAL A 809 -8.43 13.60 12.38
C VAL A 809 -9.33 12.75 13.29
N ILE A 810 -8.74 11.72 13.90
CA ILE A 810 -9.21 11.17 15.18
C ILE A 810 -8.09 11.29 16.24
N SER A 811 -8.43 11.11 17.52
CA SER A 811 -7.44 11.12 18.59
C SER A 811 -7.64 10.07 19.68
N ASP A 812 -6.56 9.37 20.01
CA ASP A 812 -6.42 8.47 21.16
C ASP A 812 -6.41 9.19 22.51
N LYS A 813 -6.43 10.54 22.53
CA LYS A 813 -6.70 11.32 23.74
C LYS A 813 -8.16 11.19 24.20
N ASN A 814 -9.07 10.73 23.34
CA ASN A 814 -10.39 10.27 23.74
C ASN A 814 -10.25 8.99 24.60
N SER A 815 -10.85 8.99 25.79
CA SER A 815 -10.69 7.93 26.80
C SER A 815 -11.31 6.57 26.46
N VAL A 816 -12.02 6.44 25.34
CA VAL A 816 -12.44 5.14 24.78
C VAL A 816 -11.52 4.72 23.65
N ILE A 817 -11.23 5.61 22.70
CA ILE A 817 -10.35 5.34 21.55
C ILE A 817 -8.94 4.94 22.02
N GLY A 818 -8.37 5.65 23.01
CA GLY A 818 -7.05 5.36 23.58
C GLY A 818 -6.93 4.11 24.45
N ASN A 819 -7.97 3.27 24.51
CA ASN A 819 -7.98 1.96 25.16
C ASN A 819 -8.35 0.82 24.19
N LEU A 820 -8.39 1.10 22.88
CA LEU A 820 -8.81 0.17 21.83
C LEU A 820 -7.77 0.19 20.69
N ASP A 821 -6.69 -0.58 20.85
CA ASP A 821 -5.56 -0.60 19.90
C ASP A 821 -6.04 -1.10 18.51
N TYR A 822 -6.97 -2.07 18.46
CA TYR A 822 -7.51 -2.60 17.20
C TYR A 822 -8.36 -1.55 16.46
N LEU A 823 -9.16 -0.75 17.17
CA LEU A 823 -9.99 0.31 16.58
C LEU A 823 -9.13 1.39 15.90
N THR A 824 -8.06 1.82 16.55
CA THR A 824 -7.16 2.86 16.01
C THR A 824 -6.27 2.33 14.88
N ALA A 825 -5.83 1.07 14.95
CA ALA A 825 -5.09 0.44 13.87
C ALA A 825 -5.98 0.20 12.64
N SER A 826 -7.23 -0.25 12.84
CA SER A 826 -8.22 -0.41 11.76
C SER A 826 -8.50 0.92 11.06
N TYR A 827 -8.66 2.02 11.81
CA TYR A 827 -8.85 3.35 11.23
C TYR A 827 -7.62 3.82 10.42
N TYR A 828 -6.41 3.55 10.91
CA TYR A 828 -5.20 3.89 10.16
C TYR A 828 -5.08 3.06 8.87
N ASP A 829 -5.52 1.80 8.88
CA ASP A 829 -5.57 0.96 7.68
C ASP A 829 -6.63 1.43 6.68
N THR A 830 -7.80 1.94 7.11
CA THR A 830 -8.74 2.64 6.23
C THR A 830 -8.06 3.80 5.47
N LEU A 831 -7.25 4.61 6.15
CA LEU A 831 -6.49 5.70 5.52
C LEU A 831 -5.33 5.21 4.63
N LEU A 832 -4.80 4.01 4.88
CA LEU A 832 -3.71 3.39 4.10
C LEU A 832 -4.22 2.76 2.80
N GLU A 833 -5.37 2.09 2.85
CA GLU A 833 -6.01 1.45 1.70
C GLU A 833 -6.48 2.52 0.71
N ASN A 834 -7.19 3.53 1.21
CA ASN A 834 -7.65 4.68 0.43
C ASN A 834 -6.55 5.68 0.05
N ALA A 835 -5.29 5.51 0.47
CA ALA A 835 -4.22 6.47 0.21
C ALA A 835 -4.01 6.79 -1.29
N PHE A 836 -4.30 5.82 -2.16
CA PHE A 836 -4.31 5.95 -3.63
C PHE A 836 -5.68 5.58 -4.24
N GLY A 837 -6.76 5.64 -3.44
CA GLY A 837 -8.14 5.37 -3.87
C GLY A 837 -8.87 6.64 -4.30
N ASN A 838 -10.19 6.57 -4.43
CA ASN A 838 -11.00 7.76 -4.70
C ASN A 838 -11.35 8.50 -3.40
N TYR A 839 -11.20 9.83 -3.37
CA TYR A 839 -11.55 10.67 -2.22
C TYR A 839 -13.03 10.57 -1.82
N ARG A 840 -13.93 10.24 -2.75
CA ARG A 840 -15.35 10.00 -2.46
C ARG A 840 -15.55 8.77 -1.58
N ASP A 841 -14.78 7.71 -1.78
CA ASP A 841 -14.92 6.45 -1.04
C ASP A 841 -14.24 6.59 0.33
N LEU A 842 -13.06 7.23 0.37
CA LEU A 842 -12.41 7.65 1.62
C LEU A 842 -13.36 8.44 2.54
N LEU A 843 -14.14 9.39 1.99
CA LEU A 843 -15.11 10.15 2.77
C LEU A 843 -16.20 9.26 3.40
N GLU A 844 -16.67 8.23 2.68
CA GLU A 844 -17.72 7.31 3.19
C GLU A 844 -17.16 6.33 4.22
N GLU A 845 -16.00 5.74 3.97
CA GLU A 845 -15.36 4.83 4.95
C GLU A 845 -14.92 5.57 6.23
N VAL A 846 -14.46 6.82 6.12
CA VAL A 846 -14.21 7.68 7.28
C VAL A 846 -15.51 8.06 7.99
N THR A 847 -16.60 8.36 7.26
CA THR A 847 -17.93 8.62 7.86
C THR A 847 -18.43 7.41 8.65
N LEU A 848 -18.30 6.23 8.08
CA LEU A 848 -18.82 4.99 8.66
C LEU A 848 -17.87 4.31 9.65
N SER A 849 -16.62 4.76 9.78
CA SER A 849 -15.70 4.17 10.76
C SER A 849 -16.21 4.40 12.20
N PRO A 850 -16.31 3.34 13.04
CA PRO A 850 -16.68 3.50 14.44
C PRO A 850 -15.71 4.40 15.22
N ALA A 851 -14.44 4.50 14.79
CA ALA A 851 -13.45 5.36 15.43
C ALA A 851 -13.79 6.85 15.25
N MET A 852 -14.15 7.24 14.03
CA MET A 852 -14.63 8.59 13.72
C MET A 852 -16.00 8.86 14.33
N GLY A 853 -16.91 7.88 14.27
CA GLY A 853 -18.23 7.96 14.89
C GLY A 853 -18.19 8.16 16.42
N ILE A 854 -17.19 7.60 17.11
CA ILE A 854 -16.92 7.92 18.52
C ILE A 854 -16.33 9.32 18.67
N TYR A 855 -15.36 9.68 17.82
CA TYR A 855 -14.59 10.93 17.97
C TYR A 855 -15.46 12.19 17.78
N LEU A 856 -16.37 12.15 16.80
CA LEU A 856 -17.29 13.25 16.46
C LEU A 856 -18.77 12.90 16.71
N SER A 857 -19.03 12.02 17.70
CA SER A 857 -20.36 11.73 18.29
C SER A 857 -21.48 11.23 17.36
N MET A 858 -21.19 10.94 16.09
CA MET A 858 -22.15 10.32 15.16
C MET A 858 -22.60 8.91 15.58
N LEU A 859 -21.77 8.12 16.28
CA LEU A 859 -22.08 6.73 16.64
C LEU A 859 -23.21 6.66 17.66
N GLY A 860 -24.38 6.25 17.18
CA GLY A 860 -25.62 6.20 17.95
C GLY A 860 -26.44 7.48 17.87
N SER A 861 -26.11 8.44 17.01
CA SER A 861 -26.94 9.61 16.71
C SER A 861 -28.35 9.18 16.28
N ARG A 862 -29.38 9.92 16.72
CA ARG A 862 -30.80 9.58 16.51
C ARG A 862 -31.56 10.79 16.03
N LYS A 863 -32.59 10.54 15.21
CA LYS A 863 -33.54 11.56 14.74
C LYS A 863 -34.04 12.49 15.84
N PRO A 864 -34.36 13.76 15.51
CA PRO A 864 -34.96 14.69 16.46
C PRO A 864 -36.20 14.12 17.17
N ASN A 865 -36.51 14.69 18.33
CA ASN A 865 -37.75 14.42 19.05
C ASN A 865 -38.15 15.63 19.89
N GLU A 866 -39.10 16.42 19.36
CA GLU A 866 -39.66 17.61 20.01
C GLU A 866 -40.15 17.32 21.44
N ALA A 867 -40.83 16.20 21.64
CA ALA A 867 -41.41 15.83 22.94
C ALA A 867 -40.37 15.49 24.02
N THR A 868 -39.09 15.38 23.66
CA THR A 868 -37.97 15.27 24.60
C THR A 868 -36.89 16.34 24.39
N GLY A 869 -37.15 17.37 23.57
CA GLY A 869 -36.17 18.39 23.19
C GLY A 869 -34.90 17.86 22.50
N ARG A 870 -34.92 16.64 21.95
CA ARG A 870 -33.72 16.02 21.35
C ARG A 870 -33.50 16.56 19.94
N ARG A 871 -32.32 17.09 19.66
CA ARG A 871 -31.81 17.36 18.30
C ARG A 871 -30.92 16.18 17.83
N ALA A 872 -30.57 16.16 16.54
CA ALA A 872 -29.50 15.30 16.03
C ALA A 872 -28.12 15.85 16.46
N ASP A 873 -27.06 15.04 16.32
CA ASP A 873 -25.70 15.48 16.66
C ASP A 873 -25.02 16.19 15.48
N GLU A 874 -24.66 17.45 15.68
CA GLU A 874 -24.08 18.31 14.64
C GLU A 874 -22.55 18.18 14.47
N ASN A 875 -21.84 17.48 15.35
CA ASN A 875 -20.37 17.54 15.38
C ASN A 875 -19.76 16.96 14.10
N TYR A 876 -20.10 15.72 13.72
CA TYR A 876 -19.61 15.16 12.46
C TYR A 876 -20.09 15.95 11.23
N ALA A 877 -21.35 16.40 11.23
CA ALA A 877 -21.93 17.20 10.15
C ALA A 877 -21.16 18.52 9.92
N ARG A 878 -20.68 19.14 10.99
CA ARG A 878 -19.86 20.36 10.91
C ARG A 878 -18.47 20.05 10.39
N GLU A 879 -17.75 19.11 11.00
CA GLU A 879 -16.34 18.89 10.65
C GLU A 879 -16.13 18.19 9.30
N VAL A 880 -17.07 17.35 8.84
CA VAL A 880 -16.99 16.75 7.49
C VAL A 880 -17.00 17.81 6.39
N MET A 881 -17.74 18.91 6.59
CA MET A 881 -17.71 20.08 5.71
C MET A 881 -16.49 20.98 6.00
N GLN A 882 -16.31 21.36 7.27
CA GLN A 882 -15.39 22.40 7.73
C GLN A 882 -13.90 22.02 7.62
N LEU A 883 -13.55 20.76 7.92
CA LEU A 883 -12.16 20.30 8.02
C LEU A 883 -11.83 19.24 6.96
N PHE A 884 -12.79 18.41 6.56
CA PHE A 884 -12.53 17.22 5.73
C PHE A 884 -12.88 17.39 4.24
N SER A 885 -13.53 18.48 3.80
CA SER A 885 -13.93 18.60 2.38
C SER A 885 -13.98 20.00 1.78
N ILE A 886 -14.82 20.92 2.28
CA ILE A 886 -15.14 22.18 1.59
C ILE A 886 -14.57 23.42 2.29
N GLY A 887 -14.22 23.35 3.57
CA GLY A 887 -13.74 24.50 4.33
C GLY A 887 -14.85 25.49 4.70
N LEU A 888 -14.48 26.67 5.22
CA LEU A 888 -15.42 27.73 5.65
C LEU A 888 -15.75 28.78 4.57
N VAL A 889 -14.79 29.02 3.68
CA VAL A 889 -14.81 30.13 2.71
C VAL A 889 -14.73 29.57 1.30
N GLY A 890 -15.42 30.20 0.34
CA GLY A 890 -15.33 29.80 -1.07
C GLY A 890 -13.90 29.93 -1.58
N LEU A 891 -13.45 28.96 -2.38
CA LEU A 891 -12.12 28.95 -2.97
C LEU A 891 -12.20 29.07 -4.49
N ASN A 892 -11.19 29.71 -5.06
CA ASN A 892 -10.84 29.57 -6.48
C ASN A 892 -9.99 28.31 -6.69
N ILE A 893 -9.77 27.91 -7.95
CA ILE A 893 -9.07 26.65 -8.28
C ILE A 893 -7.61 26.63 -7.78
N ASP A 894 -7.00 27.80 -7.66
CA ASP A 894 -5.66 28.06 -7.13
C ASP A 894 -5.61 28.09 -5.58
N GLY A 895 -6.73 27.81 -4.91
CA GLY A 895 -6.86 27.87 -3.46
C GLY A 895 -6.68 29.27 -2.86
N THR A 896 -6.85 30.34 -3.64
CA THR A 896 -7.12 31.68 -3.11
C THR A 896 -8.56 31.76 -2.59
N GLU A 897 -8.80 32.64 -1.62
CA GLU A 897 -10.12 32.83 -1.01
C GLU A 897 -10.96 33.78 -1.87
N ARG A 898 -12.19 33.39 -2.17
CA ARG A 898 -13.16 34.21 -2.89
C ARG A 898 -13.91 35.08 -1.89
N GLU A 899 -13.55 36.37 -1.84
CA GLU A 899 -14.07 37.31 -0.85
C GLU A 899 -15.59 37.30 -0.72
N GLY A 900 -16.08 37.41 0.52
CA GLY A 900 -17.50 37.46 0.84
C GLY A 900 -18.28 36.15 0.65
N THR A 901 -17.65 35.03 0.26
CA THR A 901 -18.35 33.76 0.03
C THR A 901 -18.11 32.72 1.13
N THR A 902 -19.21 32.20 1.70
CA THR A 902 -19.21 31.02 2.58
C THR A 902 -19.59 29.76 1.80
N THR A 903 -19.22 28.60 2.34
CA THR A 903 -19.39 27.27 1.72
C THR A 903 -20.66 26.55 2.15
N TYR A 904 -21.10 26.78 3.38
CA TYR A 904 -22.31 26.21 3.99
C TYR A 904 -22.88 27.16 5.04
N THR A 905 -24.09 26.86 5.52
CA THR A 905 -24.81 27.61 6.55
C THR A 905 -25.10 26.73 7.78
N GLN A 906 -25.60 27.32 8.88
CA GLN A 906 -26.09 26.53 10.01
C GLN A 906 -27.26 25.62 9.63
N GLU A 907 -28.13 26.05 8.69
CA GLU A 907 -29.24 25.21 8.19
C GLU A 907 -28.72 23.98 7.44
N ASP A 908 -27.59 24.08 6.72
CA ASP A 908 -26.94 22.93 6.10
C ASP A 908 -26.37 21.96 7.14
N VAL A 909 -25.77 22.46 8.23
CA VAL A 909 -25.28 21.61 9.33
C VAL A 909 -26.44 20.89 10.02
N GLU A 910 -27.55 21.59 10.28
CA GLU A 910 -28.73 20.98 10.89
C GLU A 910 -29.37 19.92 9.98
N ASN A 911 -29.53 20.18 8.68
CA ASN A 911 -30.06 19.19 7.74
C ASN A 911 -29.12 18.00 7.51
N LEU A 912 -27.80 18.23 7.46
CA LEU A 912 -26.81 17.16 7.38
C LEU A 912 -26.79 16.31 8.65
N SER A 913 -26.86 16.92 9.84
CA SER A 913 -26.94 16.20 11.12
C SER A 913 -28.13 15.24 11.17
N ARG A 914 -29.26 15.63 10.58
CA ARG A 914 -30.49 14.82 10.45
C ARG A 914 -30.29 13.64 9.49
N ALA A 915 -29.68 13.87 8.32
CA ALA A 915 -29.35 12.81 7.36
C ALA A 915 -28.41 11.75 7.96
N LEU A 916 -27.46 12.18 8.81
CA LEU A 916 -26.49 11.31 9.51
C LEU A 916 -27.05 10.58 10.74
N THR A 917 -28.36 10.60 10.99
CA THR A 917 -28.97 9.86 12.12
C THR A 917 -29.24 8.39 11.80
N GLY A 918 -29.18 7.53 12.82
CA GLY A 918 -29.51 6.10 12.73
C GLY A 918 -28.32 5.14 12.66
N TRP A 919 -27.09 5.65 12.54
CA TRP A 919 -25.87 4.83 12.47
C TRP A 919 -25.38 4.39 13.85
N ALA A 920 -24.91 3.14 13.97
CA ALA A 920 -24.45 2.54 15.23
C ALA A 920 -23.49 1.36 14.99
N TRP A 921 -23.03 0.69 16.05
CA TRP A 921 -22.22 -0.53 15.96
C TRP A 921 -22.89 -1.61 15.08
N ASP A 922 -22.14 -2.29 14.21
CA ASP A 922 -22.67 -3.42 13.43
C ASP A 922 -22.93 -4.65 14.31
N LEU A 923 -24.19 -4.78 14.71
CA LEU A 923 -24.77 -5.83 15.55
C LEU A 923 -26.17 -6.17 15.04
N ASP A 924 -26.80 -7.21 15.59
CA ASP A 924 -28.21 -7.58 15.32
C ASP A 924 -29.25 -6.63 15.97
N ARG A 925 -28.78 -5.65 16.75
CA ARG A 925 -29.62 -4.75 17.55
C ARG A 925 -28.96 -3.39 17.70
N TYR A 926 -29.76 -2.33 17.70
CA TYR A 926 -29.23 -0.99 17.91
C TYR A 926 -28.53 -0.88 19.29
N ARG A 927 -27.26 -0.50 19.26
CA ARG A 927 -26.42 -0.12 20.41
C ARG A 927 -25.72 1.19 20.08
N GLY A 928 -26.04 2.26 20.80
CA GLY A 928 -25.23 3.48 20.74
C GLY A 928 -23.91 3.35 21.49
N TYR A 929 -23.13 4.44 21.48
CA TYR A 929 -22.00 4.65 22.38
C TYR A 929 -22.43 4.51 23.86
N PRO A 930 -21.56 4.00 24.77
CA PRO A 930 -20.19 3.54 24.54
C PRO A 930 -20.04 2.04 24.20
N TYR A 931 -20.92 1.18 24.70
CA TYR A 931 -20.54 -0.21 25.02
C TYR A 931 -20.95 -1.30 24.02
N GLY A 932 -21.32 -0.96 22.78
CA GLY A 932 -21.74 -1.97 21.80
C GLY A 932 -20.66 -3.01 21.45
N PHE A 933 -19.38 -2.60 21.41
CA PHE A 933 -18.25 -3.52 21.17
C PHE A 933 -18.07 -4.62 22.24
N ASN A 934 -18.76 -4.55 23.37
CA ASN A 934 -18.80 -5.63 24.36
C ASN A 934 -19.78 -6.75 23.98
N ASP A 935 -20.75 -6.49 23.08
CA ASP A 935 -21.63 -7.52 22.52
C ASP A 935 -20.88 -8.33 21.43
N ASP A 936 -20.01 -7.68 20.63
CA ASP A 936 -19.08 -8.30 19.68
C ASP A 936 -17.85 -7.39 19.45
N ARG A 937 -16.64 -7.86 19.76
CA ARG A 937 -15.40 -7.08 19.58
C ARG A 937 -15.03 -6.86 18.11
N THR A 938 -15.46 -7.71 17.19
CA THR A 938 -15.13 -7.54 15.76
C THR A 938 -15.86 -6.35 15.13
N SER A 939 -16.89 -5.81 15.80
CA SER A 939 -17.49 -4.50 15.45
C SER A 939 -16.57 -3.29 15.66
N LEU A 940 -15.38 -3.46 16.28
CA LEU A 940 -14.31 -2.45 16.30
C LEU A 940 -13.61 -2.26 14.94
N GLU A 941 -13.78 -3.23 14.03
CA GLU A 941 -13.05 -3.34 12.76
C GLU A 941 -13.98 -3.28 11.53
N ARG A 942 -15.30 -3.25 11.76
CA ARG A 942 -16.33 -3.16 10.71
C ARG A 942 -16.94 -1.75 10.64
N PRO A 943 -17.40 -1.29 9.47
CA PRO A 943 -18.18 -0.06 9.36
C PRO A 943 -19.43 -0.05 10.25
N MET A 944 -19.87 1.14 10.65
CA MET A 944 -21.14 1.36 11.32
C MET A 944 -22.32 0.95 10.43
N LYS A 945 -23.40 0.52 11.06
CA LYS A 945 -24.62 0.00 10.44
C LYS A 945 -25.81 0.91 10.70
N ALA A 946 -26.68 1.03 9.71
CA ALA A 946 -27.92 1.79 9.80
C ALA A 946 -29.03 1.03 10.56
N PHE A 947 -29.73 1.75 11.43
CA PHE A 947 -30.93 1.31 12.13
C PHE A 947 -32.07 2.29 11.81
N GLN A 948 -32.89 1.91 10.83
CA GLN A 948 -33.88 2.78 10.18
C GLN A 948 -34.94 3.35 11.14
N GLU A 949 -35.24 2.63 12.23
CA GLU A 949 -36.11 3.11 13.30
C GLU A 949 -35.55 4.37 14.00
N HIS A 950 -34.23 4.57 13.96
CA HIS A 950 -33.52 5.71 14.56
C HIS A 950 -33.11 6.81 13.56
N HIS A 951 -33.25 6.57 12.25
CA HIS A 951 -33.02 7.55 11.18
C HIS A 951 -34.20 8.53 11.00
N ASP A 952 -33.88 9.80 10.70
CA ASP A 952 -34.85 10.87 10.42
C ASP A 952 -35.37 10.77 8.99
N THR A 953 -36.61 10.33 8.83
CA THR A 953 -37.27 10.13 7.54
C THR A 953 -37.92 11.40 6.98
N ASP A 954 -37.86 12.54 7.65
CA ASP A 954 -38.51 13.77 7.17
C ASP A 954 -37.67 14.48 6.10
N THR A 955 -38.31 15.37 5.31
CA THR A 955 -37.65 16.15 4.25
C THR A 955 -36.49 17.00 4.78
N LYS A 956 -35.47 17.20 3.95
CA LYS A 956 -34.27 17.99 4.26
C LYS A 956 -33.87 18.82 3.04
N VAL A 957 -33.14 19.91 3.26
CA VAL A 957 -32.47 20.66 2.18
C VAL A 957 -31.01 20.79 2.57
N PHE A 958 -30.09 20.45 1.68
CA PHE A 958 -28.66 20.41 1.98
C PHE A 958 -27.82 20.93 0.80
N LEU A 959 -27.08 22.01 1.01
CA LEU A 959 -26.30 22.73 0.00
C LEU A 959 -27.13 23.01 -1.28
N GLY A 960 -28.41 23.39 -1.09
CA GLY A 960 -29.38 23.64 -2.16
C GLY A 960 -29.95 22.39 -2.86
N MET A 961 -29.66 21.18 -2.40
CA MET A 961 -30.29 19.93 -2.85
C MET A 961 -31.51 19.61 -2.00
N ASP A 962 -32.67 19.41 -2.63
CA ASP A 962 -33.86 18.84 -1.98
C ASP A 962 -33.67 17.34 -1.68
N MET A 963 -33.90 16.92 -0.44
CA MET A 963 -33.90 15.51 -0.03
C MET A 963 -35.32 15.06 0.32
N PRO A 964 -35.88 14.04 -0.37
CA PRO A 964 -37.28 13.64 -0.19
C PRO A 964 -37.52 12.95 1.17
N ALA A 965 -38.78 12.95 1.62
CA ALA A 965 -39.17 12.20 2.82
C ALA A 965 -39.27 10.69 2.53
N GLY A 966 -39.03 9.87 3.56
CA GLY A 966 -39.17 8.42 3.53
C GLY A 966 -37.94 7.66 3.01
N GLN A 967 -36.79 8.31 2.89
CA GLN A 967 -35.52 7.64 2.54
C GLN A 967 -34.98 6.78 3.69
N THR A 968 -34.02 5.93 3.36
CA THR A 968 -33.22 5.17 4.33
C THR A 968 -31.91 5.91 4.63
N ALA A 969 -31.29 5.59 5.76
CA ALA A 969 -30.05 6.26 6.20
C ALA A 969 -28.90 6.15 5.18
N GLU A 970 -28.84 5.06 4.42
CA GLU A 970 -27.85 4.80 3.36
C GLU A 970 -28.10 5.69 2.13
N ALA A 971 -29.37 5.88 1.75
CA ALA A 971 -29.73 6.76 0.63
C ALA A 971 -29.49 8.24 0.96
N ASP A 972 -29.86 8.65 2.17
CA ASP A 972 -29.56 9.99 2.69
C ASP A 972 -28.04 10.24 2.78
N LEU A 973 -27.28 9.29 3.33
CA LEU A 973 -25.82 9.36 3.41
C LEU A 973 -25.17 9.50 2.03
N LYS A 974 -25.57 8.67 1.07
CA LYS A 974 -25.02 8.75 -0.29
C LYS A 974 -25.31 10.12 -0.93
N MET A 975 -26.53 10.64 -0.82
CA MET A 975 -26.88 11.94 -1.38
C MET A 975 -26.03 13.08 -0.79
N VAL A 976 -25.80 13.11 0.52
CA VAL A 976 -25.00 14.18 1.14
C VAL A 976 -23.51 14.06 0.82
N LEU A 977 -22.94 12.84 0.80
CA LEU A 977 -21.52 12.65 0.45
C LEU A 977 -21.25 12.93 -1.03
N ASP A 978 -22.14 12.51 -1.94
CA ASP A 978 -22.07 12.86 -3.36
C ASP A 978 -22.17 14.38 -3.55
N ARG A 979 -23.03 15.07 -2.79
CA ARG A 979 -23.19 16.54 -2.84
C ARG A 979 -21.99 17.29 -2.29
N ILE A 980 -21.35 16.79 -1.24
CA ILE A 980 -20.10 17.33 -0.68
C ILE A 980 -18.95 17.15 -1.68
N PHE A 981 -18.75 15.93 -2.20
CA PHE A 981 -17.65 15.60 -3.10
C PHE A 981 -17.67 16.36 -4.44
N THR A 982 -18.88 16.62 -4.96
CA THR A 982 -19.09 17.43 -6.17
C THR A 982 -19.01 18.95 -5.93
N HIS A 983 -18.79 19.40 -4.70
CA HIS A 983 -18.62 20.82 -4.40
C HIS A 983 -17.27 21.36 -4.93
N PRO A 984 -17.23 22.53 -5.59
CA PRO A 984 -16.02 23.02 -6.29
C PRO A 984 -14.82 23.27 -5.36
N ASN A 985 -15.04 23.55 -4.07
CA ASN A 985 -13.94 23.75 -3.13
C ASN A 985 -13.09 22.49 -2.87
N VAL A 986 -13.60 21.26 -3.08
CA VAL A 986 -12.91 20.05 -2.57
C VAL A 986 -11.52 19.89 -3.17
N GLY A 987 -11.37 20.09 -4.49
CA GLY A 987 -10.06 20.04 -5.16
C GLY A 987 -9.02 21.00 -4.57
N PRO A 988 -9.26 22.33 -4.58
CA PRO A 988 -8.30 23.29 -4.01
C PRO A 988 -8.12 23.15 -2.50
N PHE A 989 -9.16 22.78 -1.74
CA PHE A 989 -9.08 22.62 -0.28
C PHE A 989 -8.23 21.40 0.12
N VAL A 990 -8.50 20.24 -0.47
CA VAL A 990 -7.79 18.98 -0.18
C VAL A 990 -6.39 19.01 -0.77
N GLY A 991 -6.24 19.43 -2.03
CA GLY A 991 -4.95 19.54 -2.71
C GLY A 991 -3.97 20.44 -1.95
N LYS A 992 -4.39 21.65 -1.55
CA LYS A 992 -3.57 22.57 -0.77
C LYS A 992 -3.14 21.98 0.58
N GLN A 993 -4.03 21.25 1.27
CA GLN A 993 -3.65 20.57 2.51
C GLN A 993 -2.66 19.42 2.28
N LEU A 994 -2.85 18.58 1.25
CA LEU A 994 -1.92 17.48 0.93
C LEU A 994 -0.52 18.02 0.60
N ILE A 995 -0.43 19.09 -0.21
CA ILE A 995 0.85 19.76 -0.51
C ILE A 995 1.53 20.27 0.78
N GLN A 996 0.78 20.82 1.74
CA GLN A 996 1.33 21.23 3.05
C GLN A 996 1.82 20.07 3.92
N ARG A 997 1.25 18.87 3.80
CA ARG A 997 1.69 17.68 4.55
C ARG A 997 2.85 16.95 3.88
N LEU A 998 3.00 17.06 2.57
CA LEU A 998 4.03 16.37 1.78
C LEU A 998 5.24 17.26 1.47
N VAL A 999 5.04 18.47 0.91
CA VAL A 999 6.09 19.27 0.23
C VAL A 999 6.44 20.57 0.96
N THR A 1000 5.53 21.54 1.04
CA THR A 1000 5.84 22.89 1.56
C THR A 1000 4.66 23.54 2.28
N SER A 1001 4.94 24.30 3.34
CA SER A 1001 3.95 25.08 4.08
C SER A 1001 3.25 26.15 3.21
N ASN A 1002 3.93 26.65 2.16
CA ASN A 1002 3.47 27.77 1.33
C ASN A 1002 3.58 27.44 -0.17
N PRO A 1003 2.72 26.56 -0.73
CA PRO A 1003 2.69 26.32 -2.16
C PRO A 1003 2.17 27.52 -2.93
N SER A 1004 2.63 27.72 -4.17
CA SER A 1004 2.09 28.78 -5.02
C SER A 1004 0.61 28.54 -5.38
N PRO A 1005 -0.16 29.59 -5.71
CA PRO A 1005 -1.51 29.41 -6.24
C PRO A 1005 -1.51 28.56 -7.52
N ALA A 1006 -0.50 28.70 -8.38
CA ALA A 1006 -0.38 27.94 -9.62
C ALA A 1006 -0.17 26.43 -9.36
N TYR A 1007 0.59 26.06 -8.34
CA TYR A 1007 0.77 24.66 -7.91
C TYR A 1007 -0.54 24.07 -7.36
N VAL A 1008 -1.23 24.81 -6.50
CA VAL A 1008 -2.56 24.39 -6.02
C VAL A 1008 -3.54 24.25 -7.19
N ALA A 1009 -3.50 25.14 -8.19
CA ALA A 1009 -4.35 25.05 -9.39
C ALA A 1009 -4.09 23.80 -10.22
N ARG A 1010 -2.82 23.43 -10.45
CA ARG A 1010 -2.44 22.19 -11.15
C ARG A 1010 -2.97 20.95 -10.41
N VAL A 1011 -2.69 20.84 -9.11
CA VAL A 1011 -3.12 19.70 -8.28
C VAL A 1011 -4.65 19.64 -8.13
N ALA A 1012 -5.32 20.78 -7.99
CA ALA A 1012 -6.78 20.85 -7.89
C ALA A 1012 -7.47 20.54 -9.23
N THR A 1013 -6.82 20.80 -10.37
CA THR A 1013 -7.28 20.38 -11.69
C THR A 1013 -7.23 18.86 -11.82
N VAL A 1014 -6.11 18.23 -11.42
CA VAL A 1014 -5.98 16.75 -11.39
C VAL A 1014 -6.95 16.10 -10.40
N PHE A 1015 -7.26 16.74 -9.27
CA PHE A 1015 -8.34 16.27 -8.39
C PHE A 1015 -9.72 16.37 -9.06
N ASN A 1016 -9.94 17.38 -9.91
CA ASN A 1016 -11.23 17.56 -10.57
C ASN A 1016 -11.45 16.56 -11.70
N ASP A 1017 -10.40 16.22 -12.44
CA ASP A 1017 -10.34 15.22 -13.52
C ASP A 1017 -8.89 14.70 -13.64
N ASN A 1018 -8.68 13.40 -13.50
CA ASN A 1018 -7.36 12.76 -13.61
C ASN A 1018 -6.81 12.66 -15.05
N GLY A 1019 -7.54 13.18 -16.05
CA GLY A 1019 -7.25 13.05 -17.47
C GLY A 1019 -8.05 11.94 -18.17
N SER A 1020 -8.77 11.12 -17.40
CA SER A 1020 -9.70 10.08 -17.89
C SER A 1020 -11.17 10.36 -17.56
N GLY A 1021 -11.49 11.56 -17.06
CA GLY A 1021 -12.82 11.94 -16.60
C GLY A 1021 -13.15 11.51 -15.16
N GLU A 1022 -12.21 10.92 -14.42
CA GLU A 1022 -12.42 10.54 -13.03
C GLU A 1022 -12.01 11.69 -12.08
N ARG A 1023 -12.99 12.13 -11.28
CA ARG A 1023 -12.78 13.07 -10.18
C ARG A 1023 -12.27 12.31 -8.95
N GLY A 1024 -11.34 12.90 -8.21
CA GLY A 1024 -11.00 12.49 -6.84
C GLY A 1024 -9.99 11.35 -6.71
N ASP A 1025 -9.41 10.87 -7.81
CA ASP A 1025 -8.31 9.91 -7.85
C ASP A 1025 -7.09 10.42 -7.05
N LEU A 1026 -6.80 9.78 -5.91
CA LEU A 1026 -5.67 10.14 -5.07
C LEU A 1026 -4.32 9.64 -5.58
N ALA A 1027 -4.27 8.63 -6.46
CA ALA A 1027 -3.03 8.21 -7.10
C ALA A 1027 -2.53 9.32 -8.03
N ALA A 1028 -3.40 9.82 -8.91
CA ALA A 1028 -3.11 10.94 -9.80
C ALA A 1028 -2.79 12.23 -9.04
N VAL A 1029 -3.54 12.56 -7.98
CA VAL A 1029 -3.29 13.74 -7.14
C VAL A 1029 -1.95 13.65 -6.41
N VAL A 1030 -1.60 12.51 -5.80
CA VAL A 1030 -0.29 12.33 -5.14
C VAL A 1030 0.86 12.42 -6.14
N ARG A 1031 0.69 11.85 -7.34
CA ARG A 1031 1.65 11.95 -8.45
C ARG A 1031 1.86 13.40 -8.88
N ALA A 1032 0.76 14.15 -9.08
CA ALA A 1032 0.78 15.56 -9.44
C ALA A 1032 1.40 16.46 -8.36
N ILE A 1033 1.34 16.06 -7.09
CA ILE A 1033 2.03 16.75 -5.99
C ILE A 1033 3.54 16.48 -6.04
N LEU A 1034 3.97 15.22 -6.07
CA LEU A 1034 5.40 14.89 -5.92
C LEU A 1034 6.24 15.13 -7.17
N LEU A 1035 5.63 15.21 -8.35
CA LEU A 1035 6.31 15.48 -9.63
C LEU A 1035 6.13 16.92 -10.12
N ASP A 1036 5.54 17.81 -9.32
CA ASP A 1036 5.41 19.23 -9.67
C ASP A 1036 6.79 19.92 -9.77
N PRO A 1037 6.99 20.89 -10.68
CA PRO A 1037 8.21 21.70 -10.74
C PRO A 1037 8.60 22.35 -9.40
N GLU A 1038 7.63 22.80 -8.59
CA GLU A 1038 7.91 23.34 -7.25
C GLU A 1038 8.32 22.26 -6.24
N ALA A 1039 7.85 21.02 -6.39
CA ALA A 1039 8.23 19.90 -5.51
C ALA A 1039 9.63 19.35 -5.85
N THR A 1040 10.00 19.36 -7.12
CA THR A 1040 11.22 18.72 -7.65
C THR A 1040 12.44 19.65 -7.69
N THR A 1041 12.25 20.93 -8.01
CA THR A 1041 13.33 21.90 -8.28
C THR A 1041 13.95 22.49 -6.99
N GLU A 1042 15.24 22.84 -7.02
CA GLU A 1042 15.91 23.55 -5.92
C GLU A 1042 15.49 25.02 -5.84
N SER A 1043 14.47 25.30 -5.03
CA SER A 1043 14.01 26.67 -4.77
C SER A 1043 15.02 27.46 -3.92
N THR A 1044 15.40 28.62 -4.42
CA THR A 1044 16.20 29.63 -3.69
C THR A 1044 15.36 30.50 -2.74
N ASP A 1045 14.03 30.32 -2.70
CA ASP A 1045 13.13 31.13 -1.88
C ASP A 1045 13.36 30.84 -0.37
N PRO A 1046 13.63 31.86 0.47
CA PRO A 1046 13.80 31.67 1.90
C PRO A 1046 12.52 31.23 2.64
N THR A 1047 11.33 31.28 2.02
CA THR A 1047 10.03 30.85 2.57
C THR A 1047 9.58 29.46 2.13
N PHE A 1048 10.19 28.87 1.10
CA PHE A 1048 9.83 27.55 0.56
C PHE A 1048 10.18 26.38 1.53
N GLY A 1049 9.59 25.20 1.28
CA GLY A 1049 9.77 24.00 2.09
C GLY A 1049 8.87 24.00 3.33
N LYS A 1050 9.21 23.18 4.34
CA LYS A 1050 8.50 23.12 5.64
C LYS A 1050 9.44 22.73 6.78
N LEU A 1051 9.05 22.95 8.02
CA LEU A 1051 9.79 22.44 9.18
C LEU A 1051 9.48 20.94 9.34
N ARG A 1052 10.49 20.06 9.48
CA ARG A 1052 10.24 18.63 9.73
C ARG A 1052 9.50 18.45 11.05
N GLU A 1053 8.35 17.78 10.99
CA GLU A 1053 7.54 17.36 12.13
C GLU A 1053 8.33 16.38 13.03
N PRO A 1054 8.21 16.42 14.38
CA PRO A 1054 9.02 15.58 15.26
C PRO A 1054 8.97 14.08 14.91
N ILE A 1055 7.80 13.53 14.59
CA ILE A 1055 7.65 12.13 14.17
C ILE A 1055 8.43 11.80 12.89
N LEU A 1056 8.47 12.72 11.92
CA LEU A 1056 9.27 12.56 10.69
C LEU A 1056 10.77 12.62 10.99
N ARG A 1057 11.22 13.45 11.94
CA ARG A 1057 12.63 13.47 12.38
C ARG A 1057 13.06 12.14 13.01
N PHE A 1058 12.20 11.56 13.84
CA PHE A 1058 12.47 10.25 14.46
C PHE A 1058 12.43 9.12 13.44
N ALA A 1059 11.42 9.08 12.56
CA ALA A 1059 11.32 8.06 11.52
C ALA A 1059 12.48 8.13 10.51
N HIS A 1060 12.88 9.34 10.07
CA HIS A 1060 14.06 9.53 9.21
C HIS A 1060 15.36 9.10 9.90
N MET A 1061 15.56 9.47 11.18
CA MET A 1061 16.71 9.00 11.96
C MET A 1061 16.74 7.46 12.06
N PHE A 1062 15.60 6.81 12.31
CA PHE A 1062 15.51 5.36 12.39
C PHE A 1062 15.73 4.67 11.03
N ARG A 1063 15.23 5.25 9.94
CA ARG A 1063 15.36 4.71 8.58
C ARG A 1063 16.76 4.89 8.01
N ALA A 1064 17.38 6.06 8.18
CA ALA A 1064 18.75 6.34 7.74
C ALA A 1064 19.78 5.42 8.41
N PHE A 1065 19.61 5.14 9.72
CA PHE A 1065 20.54 4.31 10.50
C PHE A 1065 19.98 2.91 10.82
N ARG A 1066 19.13 2.37 9.93
CA ARG A 1066 18.64 0.97 9.92
C ARG A 1066 18.26 0.44 11.31
N ALA A 1067 17.46 1.23 12.04
CA ALA A 1067 17.25 1.02 13.46
C ALA A 1067 16.45 -0.25 13.76
N SER A 1068 16.82 -0.92 14.84
CA SER A 1068 16.32 -2.26 15.18
C SER A 1068 15.77 -2.35 16.60
N GLY A 1069 14.82 -3.27 16.81
CA GLY A 1069 14.24 -3.61 18.11
C GLY A 1069 12.84 -3.04 18.37
N GLN A 1070 12.56 -2.64 19.61
CA GLN A 1070 11.20 -2.28 20.05
C GLN A 1070 10.94 -0.78 20.20
N TYR A 1071 10.14 -0.22 19.30
CA TYR A 1071 9.67 1.16 19.22
C TYR A 1071 8.61 1.52 20.31
N THR A 1072 8.91 1.23 21.58
CA THR A 1072 7.96 1.31 22.71
C THR A 1072 8.13 2.58 23.56
N PHE A 1073 7.63 3.71 23.08
CA PHE A 1073 7.77 5.00 23.77
C PHE A 1073 7.02 5.08 25.10
N SER A 1074 7.62 5.73 26.09
CA SER A 1074 7.01 6.01 27.39
C SER A 1074 6.13 7.27 27.35
N ARG A 1075 5.08 7.35 28.19
CA ARG A 1075 4.24 8.57 28.34
C ARG A 1075 5.04 9.84 28.69
N SER A 1076 6.22 9.68 29.30
CA SER A 1076 7.17 10.78 29.54
C SER A 1076 7.89 11.25 28.26
N THR A 1077 8.14 10.35 27.31
CA THR A 1077 8.64 10.70 25.97
C THR A 1077 7.56 11.42 25.18
N GLU A 1078 6.34 10.87 25.19
CA GLU A 1078 5.16 11.41 24.50
C GLU A 1078 4.87 12.86 24.93
N SER A 1079 4.81 13.12 26.24
CA SER A 1079 4.64 14.48 26.79
C SER A 1079 5.87 15.40 26.62
N THR A 1080 7.04 14.85 26.26
CA THR A 1080 8.25 15.63 25.94
C THR A 1080 8.31 16.05 24.47
N VAL A 1081 7.86 15.18 23.55
CA VAL A 1081 7.98 15.37 22.09
C VAL A 1081 6.68 15.88 21.45
N GLY A 1082 5.51 15.64 22.06
CA GLY A 1082 4.20 16.17 21.64
C GLY A 1082 3.57 15.46 20.44
N GLN A 1083 4.38 15.03 19.47
CA GLN A 1083 3.98 14.28 18.27
C GLN A 1083 5.03 13.18 18.02
N ILE A 1084 5.03 12.12 18.84
CA ILE A 1084 5.91 10.94 18.68
C ILE A 1084 5.17 9.72 18.07
N ALA A 1085 3.84 9.77 18.00
CA ALA A 1085 2.99 8.73 17.43
C ALA A 1085 1.81 9.38 16.68
N PRO A 1086 1.29 8.77 15.59
CA PRO A 1086 0.13 9.28 14.87
C PRO A 1086 -1.12 9.25 15.76
N LEU A 1087 -2.22 9.88 15.34
CA LEU A 1087 -3.52 9.84 16.05
C LEU A 1087 -3.46 10.24 17.54
N THR A 1088 -2.43 11.00 17.97
CA THR A 1088 -2.31 11.53 19.34
C THR A 1088 -2.74 13.01 19.44
N ALA A 1089 -3.49 13.51 18.45
CA ALA A 1089 -3.79 14.92 18.28
C ALA A 1089 -4.52 15.54 19.51
N PRO A 1090 -4.17 16.76 19.93
CA PRO A 1090 -4.78 17.41 21.10
C PRO A 1090 -6.23 17.89 20.86
N SER A 1091 -6.67 18.01 19.61
CA SER A 1091 -8.01 18.50 19.26
C SER A 1091 -8.42 18.07 17.84
N VAL A 1092 -9.68 18.34 17.45
CA VAL A 1092 -10.18 18.16 16.07
C VAL A 1092 -9.39 18.98 15.04
N PHE A 1093 -8.85 20.13 15.45
CA PHE A 1093 -7.92 20.95 14.65
C PHE A 1093 -6.49 20.39 14.60
N ASN A 1094 -6.34 19.09 14.88
CA ASN A 1094 -5.11 18.33 14.83
C ASN A 1094 -4.03 18.81 15.84
N PHE A 1095 -2.78 18.41 15.65
CA PHE A 1095 -1.60 18.94 16.34
C PHE A 1095 -1.39 20.43 16.07
N PHE A 1096 -1.65 20.88 14.84
CA PHE A 1096 -1.42 22.25 14.39
C PHE A 1096 -2.27 22.63 13.17
N SER A 1097 -2.67 23.91 13.14
CA SER A 1097 -3.56 24.48 12.11
C SER A 1097 -2.80 24.76 10.80
N PRO A 1098 -3.34 24.41 9.62
CA PRO A 1098 -2.74 24.72 8.33
C PRO A 1098 -2.61 26.22 8.04
N LYS A 1099 -3.30 27.08 8.81
CA LYS A 1099 -3.21 28.54 8.75
C LYS A 1099 -2.28 29.16 9.82
N TYR A 1100 -1.57 28.36 10.63
CA TYR A 1100 -0.71 28.92 11.68
C TYR A 1100 0.57 29.58 11.10
N SER A 1101 0.75 30.86 11.41
CA SER A 1101 2.03 31.56 11.28
C SER A 1101 2.57 31.93 12.66
N PRO A 1102 3.86 31.67 12.97
CA PRO A 1102 4.48 32.22 14.16
C PRO A 1102 4.66 33.76 14.04
N PRO A 1103 4.62 34.52 15.15
CA PRO A 1103 4.90 35.95 15.17
C PRO A 1103 6.33 36.27 14.72
N GLY A 1104 6.51 37.33 13.91
CA GLY A 1104 7.81 37.81 13.46
C GLY A 1104 7.98 37.73 11.95
N ALA A 1105 9.15 37.29 11.47
CA ALA A 1105 9.52 37.39 10.06
C ALA A 1105 8.54 36.69 9.09
N LEU A 1106 7.94 35.56 9.49
CA LEU A 1106 7.02 34.78 8.66
C LEU A 1106 5.64 35.45 8.55
N SER A 1107 5.05 35.88 9.67
CA SER A 1107 3.79 36.63 9.67
C SER A 1107 3.93 38.00 8.99
N ASN A 1108 5.07 38.68 9.17
CA ASN A 1108 5.38 39.92 8.46
C ASN A 1108 5.52 39.75 6.93
N ALA A 1109 5.81 38.53 6.47
CA ALA A 1109 5.86 38.16 5.05
C ALA A 1109 4.55 37.50 4.56
N ASN A 1110 3.50 37.46 5.39
CA ASN A 1110 2.21 36.83 5.11
C ASN A 1110 2.28 35.33 4.72
N VAL A 1111 3.29 34.60 5.23
CA VAL A 1111 3.47 33.17 5.01
C VAL A 1111 3.20 32.35 6.28
N VAL A 1112 2.65 31.15 6.11
CA VAL A 1112 2.37 30.23 7.22
C VAL A 1112 3.56 29.29 7.46
N ALA A 1113 3.67 28.76 8.67
CA ALA A 1113 4.62 27.71 9.00
C ALA A 1113 4.01 26.79 10.08
N PRO A 1114 3.02 25.96 9.69
CA PRO A 1114 2.10 25.30 10.61
C PRO A 1114 2.76 24.52 11.75
N GLU A 1115 3.84 23.81 11.45
CA GLU A 1115 4.55 22.93 12.37
C GLU A 1115 5.19 23.66 13.56
N PHE A 1116 5.43 24.98 13.47
CA PHE A 1116 5.94 25.78 14.59
C PHE A 1116 4.94 25.90 15.76
N GLN A 1117 3.65 25.64 15.54
CA GLN A 1117 2.65 25.67 16.62
C GLN A 1117 2.97 24.63 17.71
N ILE A 1118 3.48 23.45 17.32
CA ILE A 1118 4.02 22.45 18.25
C ILE A 1118 5.53 22.60 18.48
N ASN A 1119 6.28 23.08 17.49
CA ASN A 1119 7.73 23.31 17.55
C ASN A 1119 8.11 24.75 17.99
N SER A 1120 7.52 25.23 19.09
CA SER A 1120 8.00 26.46 19.76
C SER A 1120 9.44 26.30 20.27
N GLU A 1121 10.15 27.40 20.56
CA GLU A 1121 11.53 27.38 21.08
C GLU A 1121 11.72 26.40 22.26
N THR A 1122 10.78 26.41 23.21
CA THR A 1122 10.78 25.51 24.37
C THR A 1122 10.61 24.04 23.99
N ASN A 1123 9.84 23.72 22.94
CA ASN A 1123 9.62 22.36 22.47
C ASN A 1123 10.71 21.87 21.52
N LEU A 1124 11.26 22.71 20.64
CA LEU A 1124 12.44 22.38 19.82
C LEU A 1124 13.61 21.95 20.71
N ASN A 1125 13.84 22.66 21.83
CA ASN A 1125 14.84 22.25 22.83
C ASN A 1125 14.56 20.86 23.45
N LYS A 1126 13.29 20.46 23.61
CA LYS A 1126 12.92 19.11 24.09
C LYS A 1126 13.15 18.04 23.02
N VAL A 1127 12.74 18.32 21.77
CA VAL A 1127 12.89 17.42 20.61
C VAL A 1127 14.36 17.19 20.30
N ASN A 1128 15.16 18.26 20.18
CA ASN A 1128 16.59 18.15 19.93
C ASN A 1128 17.32 17.43 21.09
N ARG A 1129 16.95 17.71 22.36
CA ARG A 1129 17.44 16.94 23.52
C ARG A 1129 16.99 15.47 23.52
N ALA A 1130 15.90 15.11 22.85
CA ALA A 1130 15.48 13.73 22.69
C ALA A 1130 16.26 13.03 21.56
N LEU A 1131 16.40 13.66 20.38
CA LEU A 1131 17.21 13.15 19.26
C LEU A 1131 18.68 12.95 19.69
N MET A 1132 19.32 13.99 20.26
CA MET A 1132 20.69 13.92 20.75
C MET A 1132 20.92 12.80 21.77
N ARG A 1133 20.00 12.61 22.74
CA ARG A 1133 20.14 11.50 23.71
C ARG A 1133 20.05 10.12 23.06
N ASN A 1134 19.22 9.95 22.05
CA ASN A 1134 19.13 8.67 21.35
C ASN A 1134 20.40 8.36 20.54
N ALA A 1135 20.97 9.36 19.87
CA ALA A 1135 22.27 9.22 19.23
C ALA A 1135 23.36 8.85 20.25
N LEU A 1136 23.45 9.56 21.38
CA LEU A 1136 24.49 9.35 22.41
C LEU A 1136 24.36 8.02 23.17
N ASP A 1137 23.17 7.70 23.70
CA ASP A 1137 22.93 6.49 24.51
C ASP A 1137 22.95 5.20 23.65
N ASN A 1138 22.76 5.33 22.32
CA ASN A 1138 22.38 4.28 21.37
C ASN A 1138 21.27 3.35 21.88
N LYS A 1139 20.39 3.89 22.73
CA LYS A 1139 19.23 3.25 23.35
C LYS A 1139 18.20 4.31 23.71
N PHE A 1140 16.94 4.03 23.43
CA PHE A 1140 15.85 4.85 23.96
C PHE A 1140 15.66 4.56 25.46
N HIS A 1141 15.48 5.58 26.28
CA HIS A 1141 15.23 5.39 27.71
C HIS A 1141 13.90 4.63 27.96
N ASN A 1142 14.02 3.33 28.29
CA ASN A 1142 12.95 2.33 28.41
C ASN A 1142 12.35 1.81 27.09
N ALA A 1143 13.09 1.85 25.98
CA ALA A 1143 12.77 1.11 24.76
C ALA A 1143 14.07 0.57 24.10
N ASP A 1144 14.09 -0.71 23.76
CA ASP A 1144 15.23 -1.35 23.11
C ASP A 1144 15.25 -1.04 21.61
N ILE A 1145 15.49 0.22 21.27
CA ILE A 1145 15.80 0.69 19.91
C ILE A 1145 17.30 0.94 19.83
N ALA A 1146 17.99 0.35 18.86
CA ALA A 1146 19.41 0.60 18.57
C ALA A 1146 19.60 1.07 17.13
N LEU A 1147 20.45 2.09 16.93
CA LEU A 1147 20.90 2.56 15.62
C LEU A 1147 22.06 1.67 15.15
N ASN A 1148 22.04 1.26 13.88
CA ASN A 1148 23.17 0.64 13.22
C ASN A 1148 24.04 1.74 12.60
N LEU A 1149 25.24 1.93 13.16
CA LEU A 1149 26.20 2.95 12.75
C LEU A 1149 27.49 2.33 12.18
N ASN A 1150 27.41 1.12 11.61
CA ASN A 1150 28.58 0.39 11.12
C ASN A 1150 29.24 1.07 9.91
N THR A 1151 28.45 1.58 8.96
CA THR A 1151 28.93 2.32 7.78
C THR A 1151 29.70 3.56 8.21
N GLU A 1152 29.10 4.38 9.08
CA GLU A 1152 29.68 5.61 9.60
C GLU A 1152 30.94 5.36 10.46
N ARG A 1153 31.00 4.21 11.14
CA ARG A 1153 32.19 3.78 11.90
C ARG A 1153 33.39 3.52 10.99
N GLY A 1154 33.19 2.89 9.83
CA GLY A 1154 34.25 2.74 8.83
C GLY A 1154 34.75 4.10 8.32
N LEU A 1155 33.80 5.00 8.04
CA LEU A 1155 34.08 6.34 7.54
C LEU A 1155 34.75 7.27 8.57
N LEU A 1156 34.64 7.05 9.89
CA LEU A 1156 35.28 7.88 10.93
C LEU A 1156 36.81 8.00 10.79
N SER A 1157 37.43 7.10 10.03
CA SER A 1157 38.84 7.22 9.60
C SER A 1157 39.10 8.52 8.81
N ASP A 1158 38.17 8.94 7.95
CA ASP A 1158 38.16 10.17 7.14
C ASP A 1158 36.95 11.08 7.48
N PRO A 1159 37.16 12.23 8.16
CA PRO A 1159 36.09 13.14 8.53
C PRO A 1159 35.28 13.71 7.36
N ASP A 1160 35.83 13.85 6.15
CA ASP A 1160 35.10 14.43 5.01
C ASP A 1160 34.25 13.39 4.29
N ALA A 1161 34.71 12.14 4.21
CA ALA A 1161 33.88 11.02 3.73
C ALA A 1161 32.68 10.79 4.66
N LEU A 1162 32.89 10.73 5.98
CA LEU A 1162 31.82 10.61 6.98
C LEU A 1162 30.79 11.75 6.87
N LEU A 1163 31.24 13.00 6.77
CA LEU A 1163 30.33 14.13 6.68
C LEU A 1163 29.63 14.24 5.33
N THR A 1164 30.22 13.73 4.25
CA THR A 1164 29.55 13.63 2.94
C THR A 1164 28.47 12.55 2.94
N HIS A 1165 28.72 11.40 3.57
CA HIS A 1165 27.70 10.35 3.76
C HIS A 1165 26.51 10.83 4.60
N LEU A 1166 26.75 11.51 5.73
CA LEU A 1166 25.68 12.09 6.55
C LEU A 1166 24.91 13.22 5.83
N ASP A 1167 25.60 14.01 5.00
CA ASP A 1167 24.99 15.03 4.14
C ASP A 1167 24.11 14.40 3.04
N ARG A 1168 24.53 13.26 2.46
CA ARG A 1168 23.71 12.46 1.53
C ARG A 1168 22.43 11.97 2.19
N ILE A 1169 22.50 11.19 3.27
CA ILE A 1169 21.33 10.46 3.78
C ILE A 1169 20.39 11.31 4.66
N LEU A 1170 20.89 12.33 5.37
CA LEU A 1170 20.06 13.17 6.26
C LEU A 1170 19.68 14.52 5.64
N LEU A 1171 20.53 15.11 4.81
CA LEU A 1171 20.41 16.53 4.43
C LEU A 1171 20.10 16.76 2.94
N GLY A 1172 20.53 15.89 2.04
CA GLY A 1172 20.40 16.07 0.59
C GLY A 1172 21.40 17.09 0.02
N GLY A 1173 22.65 17.10 0.51
CA GLY A 1173 23.67 18.02 0.01
C GLY A 1173 23.54 19.45 0.52
N ARG A 1174 22.95 19.63 1.71
CA ARG A 1174 22.68 20.95 2.32
C ARG A 1174 23.55 21.24 3.55
N LEU A 1175 24.53 20.38 3.87
CA LEU A 1175 25.47 20.64 4.97
C LEU A 1175 26.38 21.83 4.64
N SER A 1176 26.20 22.95 5.34
CA SER A 1176 27.03 24.14 5.11
C SER A 1176 28.51 23.89 5.42
N ASP A 1177 29.42 24.56 4.68
CA ASP A 1177 30.87 24.53 4.94
C ASP A 1177 31.22 24.82 6.41
N GLN A 1178 30.47 25.73 7.04
CA GLN A 1178 30.66 26.07 8.45
C GLN A 1178 30.29 24.90 9.37
N SER A 1179 29.13 24.26 9.14
CA SER A 1179 28.71 23.06 9.90
C SER A 1179 29.69 21.89 9.68
N ARG A 1180 30.14 21.68 8.43
CA ARG A 1180 31.15 20.68 8.06
C ARG A 1180 32.47 20.93 8.80
N GLN A 1181 33.06 22.12 8.69
CA GLN A 1181 34.32 22.48 9.35
C GLN A 1181 34.25 22.31 10.87
N ILE A 1182 33.15 22.71 11.52
CA ILE A 1182 32.97 22.55 12.98
C ILE A 1182 33.01 21.07 13.38
N MET A 1183 32.39 20.18 12.61
CA MET A 1183 32.40 18.74 12.89
C MET A 1183 33.73 18.08 12.53
N THR A 1184 34.39 18.49 11.44
CA THR A 1184 35.76 18.06 11.10
C THR A 1184 36.75 18.43 12.21
N ASP A 1185 36.68 19.66 12.73
CA ASP A 1185 37.50 20.12 13.86
C ASP A 1185 37.17 19.34 15.15
N TYR A 1186 35.90 19.04 15.40
CA TYR A 1186 35.49 18.23 16.55
C TYR A 1186 36.07 16.80 16.47
N ILE A 1187 35.94 16.11 15.34
CA ILE A 1187 36.49 14.77 15.14
C ILE A 1187 38.01 14.79 15.35
N ASN A 1188 38.71 15.69 14.65
CA ASN A 1188 40.17 15.76 14.70
C ASN A 1188 40.74 16.13 16.10
N GLN A 1189 40.02 16.90 16.91
CA GLN A 1189 40.43 17.22 18.28
C GLN A 1189 40.18 16.08 19.28
N ASN A 1190 39.17 15.23 19.04
CA ASN A 1190 38.76 14.18 19.97
C ASN A 1190 39.32 12.78 19.63
N LYS A 1191 39.78 12.56 18.39
CA LYS A 1191 40.33 11.27 17.90
C LYS A 1191 41.50 10.80 18.79
N GLY A 1192 41.33 9.64 19.43
CA GLY A 1192 42.29 9.10 20.40
C GLY A 1192 42.37 9.85 21.75
N GLN A 1193 41.49 10.82 22.02
CA GLN A 1193 41.27 11.42 23.36
C GLN A 1193 40.07 10.81 24.08
N ILE A 1194 39.01 10.49 23.31
CA ILE A 1194 37.84 9.74 23.75
C ILE A 1194 37.62 8.53 22.85
N ASP A 1195 36.67 7.69 23.23
CA ASP A 1195 36.20 6.54 22.47
C ASP A 1195 35.66 6.94 21.08
N ASP A 1196 36.14 6.29 20.02
CA ASP A 1196 35.77 6.60 18.63
C ASP A 1196 34.26 6.38 18.39
N ASP A 1197 33.69 5.36 19.01
CA ASP A 1197 32.25 5.06 18.96
C ASP A 1197 31.41 6.19 19.58
N ARG A 1198 31.98 6.94 20.53
CA ARG A 1198 31.37 8.16 21.07
C ARG A 1198 31.53 9.36 20.11
N ILE A 1199 32.71 9.58 19.51
CA ILE A 1199 32.92 10.70 18.56
C ILE A 1199 31.87 10.65 17.45
N LEU A 1200 31.64 9.45 16.90
CA LEU A 1200 30.62 9.20 15.90
C LEU A 1200 29.23 9.60 16.36
N ARG A 1201 28.81 9.18 17.56
CA ARG A 1201 27.49 9.50 18.13
C ARG A 1201 27.31 10.98 18.47
N ASP A 1202 28.37 11.64 18.96
CA ASP A 1202 28.40 13.10 19.15
C ASP A 1202 28.19 13.82 17.79
N VAL A 1203 28.82 13.38 16.69
CA VAL A 1203 28.67 13.95 15.33
C VAL A 1203 27.29 13.68 14.72
N VAL A 1204 26.78 12.45 14.77
CA VAL A 1204 25.43 12.10 14.30
C VAL A 1204 24.38 12.92 15.04
N GLY A 1205 24.52 13.09 16.35
CA GLY A 1205 23.66 13.94 17.17
C GLY A 1205 23.70 15.43 16.77
N LEU A 1206 24.86 15.97 16.37
CA LEU A 1206 24.97 17.34 15.85
C LEU A 1206 24.21 17.52 14.54
N VAL A 1207 24.35 16.60 13.56
CA VAL A 1207 23.59 16.66 12.30
C VAL A 1207 22.09 16.58 12.56
N LEU A 1208 21.64 15.63 13.38
CA LEU A 1208 20.23 15.43 13.73
C LEU A 1208 19.59 16.57 14.54
N THR A 1209 20.40 17.49 15.08
CA THR A 1209 19.91 18.68 15.81
C THR A 1209 20.16 20.01 15.09
N SER A 1210 20.73 19.95 13.88
CA SER A 1210 20.99 21.11 13.01
C SER A 1210 19.73 21.79 12.49
N THR A 1211 19.90 23.02 12.01
CA THR A 1211 18.87 23.75 11.23
C THR A 1211 18.60 23.06 9.89
N GLU A 1212 19.65 22.56 9.26
CA GLU A 1212 19.67 21.88 7.97
C GLU A 1212 18.81 20.60 7.98
N PHE A 1213 18.88 19.82 9.07
CA PHE A 1213 17.99 18.66 9.31
C PHE A 1213 16.60 19.07 9.82
N SER A 1214 16.50 20.19 10.54
CA SER A 1214 15.19 20.67 11.02
C SER A 1214 14.26 21.13 9.89
N VAL A 1215 14.77 21.53 8.73
CA VAL A 1215 13.99 22.05 7.59
C VAL A 1215 14.03 21.10 6.40
N GLN A 1216 12.84 20.74 5.91
CA GLN A 1216 12.59 19.96 4.69
C GLN A 1216 12.53 20.90 3.48
N ARG A 1217 13.43 20.66 2.51
CA ARG A 1217 13.60 21.28 1.18
C ARG A 1217 14.29 20.26 0.27
#